data_AF-A0A812J1A5-F1
#
_entry.id   AF-A0A812J1A5-F1
#
_cell.length_a   1.000
_cell.length_b   1.000
_cell.length_c   1.000
_cell.angle_alpha   90.00
_cell.angle_beta   90.00
_cell.angle_gamma   90.00
#
_symmetry.space_group_name_H-M   'P 1'
#
loop_
_entity.id
_entity.type
_entity.pdbx_description
1 polymer ?
#
loop_
_entity_poly.entity_id
_entity_poly.type
_entity_poly.pdbx_seq_one_letter_code
_entity_poly.pdbx_strand_id
1 'polypeptide(L)'
;MKFLVRAGSTHESLSSDPDLEHAMKDPESAIFDSTASRDPAKLGFRGDFLMCMLIICSFSGLVVGLWSEMGCGSVCMHFLQRHYSVAFFCAGGSVLILTVLYLLDFFMPPHIPDEYLVLFSGDRFVGRGLLAAAVAQILIGVLFLADRFPTAPLVLTIFLCPTSLIIVRQLTKPKPRFQLGAGSKEHSLKDRLRMLKMVTGEEREQRVFYTAAAVAFAVTALLCISAWIPWAVTTSVQFDVSTDAVEREMNFVRWATPLIVCICNLIFASFAGLRVALDKTYAGTDHNRAQIILSSRSHMNRELMDFRISQLRVQLAQEDAGTQLQRTRDRAQQYLIQHTAHMRQLSNIVQTVGCGFIALLGALFIAFQLWAADSHIADMVQCFLAFFFLTFLAFICFSFNRIWQAMSTWLQDLPMWKSMLGICESSWARAAFLVLTLPAMPLVLAMSAVNQAVRRLRRLHPGGRCLTERTQAIFAQVVQWEWVPIASWAYVVAVILILYKIIPIFLNVLLAWLKSFVTNLPFAGILGFTFAAGMFLFMLPPVPGPPIYLFGGLVISGRCPWGFWWGCVICILLCVVLKLCACAIQQKIIGQLLGSRQWIRHMVGIHRPFMRAIEAVLRRPGMNFGKCMILCGGPDWPTSVLAGIMRLSLLQCTIGTLPVIFSTIPLALTGSFYLKRDESEVWARAGNLMFSLTATVSVTFWAGMGWAIQDAFDKLNDQINAPKVEFVNLDWLDYCEDRIKEKCQLKATDLPYWARFCHFGGALLMVFVSQVFFWRASVCFGVFRVTDSLEDLKWWPWSEGDGSPMINNYGLAGLLLVLVSFILLCFSRAWRSRHNAQARVQVMKELHGEEASWKQRRTEEAENWAPPASASGSPVIRGALAGPLQASDEGVANIVSMAAEDVDFVDQKLSLKAMMDSPKAMDEETQVPDDESSSLPQRPVTTPGATVIGRPPLADDSPVEHIMPRTSIRL
;
A
#
# COMPACT_ATOMS: atom_id res chain seq x y z
N MET A 1 11.70 27.12 -57.22
CA MET A 1 11.60 26.88 -58.68
C MET A 1 11.91 25.40 -58.92
N LYS A 2 11.02 24.71 -59.66
CA LYS A 2 11.00 23.25 -60.00
C LYS A 2 10.65 22.26 -58.88
N PHE A 3 9.34 22.13 -58.60
CA PHE A 3 8.64 20.84 -58.38
C PHE A 3 7.13 21.14 -58.36
N LEU A 4 6.49 21.09 -59.53
CA LEU A 4 5.04 21.23 -59.70
C LEU A 4 4.65 20.56 -61.03
N VAL A 5 4.50 19.25 -61.02
CA VAL A 5 3.92 18.49 -62.15
C VAL A 5 3.12 17.31 -61.60
N ARG A 6 1.79 17.41 -61.75
CA ARG A 6 0.83 16.33 -62.02
C ARG A 6 0.49 15.35 -60.89
N ALA A 7 -0.61 15.65 -60.21
CA ALA A 7 -1.52 14.63 -59.68
C ALA A 7 -2.96 15.06 -60.01
N GLY A 8 -3.51 14.53 -61.10
CA GLY A 8 -4.95 14.54 -61.34
C GLY A 8 -5.51 13.30 -60.66
N SER A 9 -6.16 13.48 -59.50
CA SER A 9 -6.91 12.44 -58.83
C SER A 9 -8.34 12.42 -59.38
N THR A 10 -8.68 11.37 -60.12
CA THR A 10 -10.06 10.94 -60.30
C THR A 10 -10.63 10.58 -58.93
N HIS A 11 -11.59 11.35 -58.43
CA HIS A 11 -12.45 10.93 -57.33
C HIS A 11 -13.31 9.76 -57.82
N GLU A 12 -12.85 8.53 -57.63
CA GLU A 12 -13.76 7.38 -57.62
C GLU A 12 -14.69 7.55 -56.42
N SER A 13 -15.99 7.69 -56.69
CA SER A 13 -17.02 7.72 -55.67
C SER A 13 -16.98 6.43 -54.86
N LEU A 14 -16.68 6.54 -53.57
CA LEU A 14 -16.74 5.45 -52.58
C LEU A 14 -18.13 4.79 -52.44
N SER A 15 -19.12 5.15 -53.25
CA SER A 15 -20.52 4.73 -53.14
C SER A 15 -20.87 3.45 -53.90
N SER A 16 -19.89 2.74 -54.47
CA SER A 16 -20.15 1.53 -55.27
C SER A 16 -19.46 0.27 -54.74
N ASP A 17 -18.96 0.27 -53.50
CA ASP A 17 -18.47 -0.94 -52.84
C ASP A 17 -19.62 -1.59 -52.03
N PRO A 18 -20.35 -2.58 -52.58
CA PRO A 18 -21.49 -3.22 -51.91
C PRO A 18 -21.08 -3.90 -50.59
N ASP A 19 -19.81 -4.28 -50.44
CA ASP A 19 -19.28 -4.86 -49.20
C ASP A 19 -19.19 -3.80 -48.09
N LEU A 20 -18.92 -2.54 -48.44
CA LEU A 20 -18.90 -1.42 -47.48
C LEU A 20 -20.32 -1.05 -47.04
N GLU A 21 -21.27 -1.04 -47.97
CA GLU A 21 -22.68 -0.77 -47.65
C GLU A 21 -23.27 -1.89 -46.78
N HIS A 22 -22.94 -3.15 -47.07
CA HIS A 22 -23.37 -4.29 -46.27
C HIS A 22 -22.71 -4.30 -44.87
N ALA A 23 -21.42 -3.92 -44.78
CA ALA A 23 -20.72 -3.75 -43.50
C ALA A 23 -21.21 -2.53 -42.70
N MET A 24 -21.79 -1.52 -43.35
CA MET A 24 -22.40 -0.37 -42.69
C MET A 24 -23.84 -0.63 -42.23
N LYS A 25 -24.60 -1.47 -42.94
CA LYS A 25 -25.98 -1.85 -42.60
C LYS A 25 -26.05 -2.76 -41.38
N ASP A 26 -25.07 -3.64 -41.22
CA ASP A 26 -24.96 -4.50 -40.04
C ASP A 26 -23.49 -4.72 -39.66
N PRO A 27 -22.88 -3.72 -38.97
CA PRO A 27 -21.48 -3.79 -38.59
C PRO A 27 -21.19 -4.94 -37.62
N GLU A 28 -22.20 -5.49 -36.95
CA GLU A 28 -21.99 -6.65 -36.08
C GLU A 28 -21.85 -7.94 -36.91
N SER A 29 -22.76 -8.23 -37.85
CA SER A 29 -22.66 -9.47 -38.65
C SER A 29 -21.43 -9.51 -39.57
N ALA A 30 -21.06 -8.39 -40.21
CA ALA A 30 -19.87 -8.33 -41.07
C ALA A 30 -18.54 -8.52 -40.30
N ILE A 31 -18.50 -8.16 -39.00
CA ILE A 31 -17.35 -8.41 -38.12
C ILE A 31 -17.28 -9.90 -37.73
N PHE A 32 -18.42 -10.58 -37.61
CA PHE A 32 -18.48 -11.96 -37.13
C PHE A 32 -18.36 -13.02 -38.26
N ASP A 33 -18.96 -12.83 -39.45
CA ASP A 33 -18.97 -13.88 -40.49
C ASP A 33 -17.63 -14.08 -41.22
N SER A 34 -16.78 -13.07 -41.27
CA SER A 34 -15.42 -13.17 -41.84
C SER A 34 -14.43 -13.94 -40.93
N THR A 35 -14.81 -14.33 -39.71
CA THR A 35 -13.92 -15.04 -38.77
C THR A 35 -13.81 -16.55 -39.02
N ALA A 36 -14.56 -17.08 -40.00
CA ALA A 36 -14.54 -18.50 -40.36
C ALA A 36 -13.38 -18.91 -41.28
N SER A 37 -12.55 -17.99 -41.79
CA SER A 37 -11.29 -18.38 -42.44
C SER A 37 -10.31 -18.84 -41.36
N ARG A 38 -10.42 -20.11 -40.97
CA ARG A 38 -9.49 -20.83 -40.08
C ARG A 38 -8.07 -20.59 -40.56
N ASP A 39 -7.35 -19.70 -39.88
CA ASP A 39 -5.89 -19.67 -39.98
C ASP A 39 -5.41 -20.98 -39.31
N PRO A 40 -4.88 -21.97 -40.06
CA PRO A 40 -4.56 -23.30 -39.53
C PRO A 40 -3.44 -23.28 -38.47
N ALA A 41 -2.80 -22.12 -38.25
CA ALA A 41 -1.77 -21.90 -37.24
C ALA A 41 -2.31 -21.59 -35.83
N LYS A 42 -3.63 -21.41 -35.64
CA LYS A 42 -4.19 -21.14 -34.30
C LYS A 42 -4.48 -22.44 -33.56
N LEU A 43 -3.61 -22.77 -32.61
CA LEU A 43 -3.68 -23.92 -31.69
C LEU A 43 -5.03 -24.05 -30.95
N GLY A 44 -5.75 -22.95 -30.79
CA GLY A 44 -7.01 -22.89 -30.03
C GLY A 44 -6.81 -23.22 -28.55
N PHE A 45 -7.90 -23.23 -27.78
CA PHE A 45 -7.84 -23.53 -26.34
C PHE A 45 -7.14 -24.86 -26.03
N ARG A 46 -7.39 -25.91 -26.83
CA ARG A 46 -6.80 -27.23 -26.64
C ARG A 46 -5.28 -27.22 -26.84
N GLY A 47 -4.78 -26.59 -27.90
CA GLY A 47 -3.34 -26.52 -28.14
C GLY A 47 -2.62 -25.62 -27.12
N ASP A 48 -3.21 -24.48 -26.76
CA ASP A 48 -2.68 -23.63 -25.68
C ASP A 48 -2.66 -24.36 -24.33
N PHE A 49 -3.70 -25.13 -24.02
CA PHE A 49 -3.78 -25.94 -22.79
C PHE A 49 -2.73 -27.03 -22.74
N LEU A 50 -2.56 -27.81 -23.82
CA LEU A 50 -1.54 -28.85 -23.89
C LEU A 50 -0.13 -28.28 -23.76
N MET A 51 0.15 -27.14 -24.41
CA MET A 51 1.42 -26.44 -24.29
C MET A 51 1.66 -25.95 -22.85
N CYS A 52 0.65 -25.32 -22.23
CA CYS A 52 0.75 -24.88 -20.83
C CYS A 52 0.95 -26.05 -19.88
N MET A 53 0.18 -27.13 -20.04
CA MET A 53 0.30 -28.35 -19.24
C MET A 53 1.69 -28.96 -19.35
N LEU A 54 2.26 -29.05 -20.55
CA LEU A 54 3.61 -29.59 -20.75
C LEU A 54 4.63 -28.76 -19.97
N ILE A 55 4.60 -27.43 -20.12
CA ILE A 55 5.53 -26.54 -19.41
C ILE A 55 5.36 -26.66 -17.89
N ILE A 56 4.12 -26.53 -17.40
CA ILE A 56 3.83 -26.51 -15.96
C ILE A 56 4.16 -27.86 -15.30
N CYS A 57 3.78 -28.98 -15.93
CA CYS A 57 4.10 -30.30 -15.43
C CYS A 57 5.60 -30.60 -15.49
N SER A 58 6.32 -30.15 -16.53
CA SER A 58 7.78 -30.30 -16.59
C SER A 58 8.49 -29.57 -15.46
N PHE A 59 8.15 -28.31 -15.19
CA PHE A 59 8.77 -27.56 -14.09
C PHE A 59 8.33 -28.09 -12.72
N SER A 60 7.04 -28.35 -12.52
CA SER A 60 6.53 -28.89 -11.24
C SER A 60 7.11 -30.28 -10.96
N GLY A 61 7.19 -31.13 -11.99
CA GLY A 61 7.80 -32.45 -11.90
C GLY A 61 9.31 -32.38 -11.65
N LEU A 62 10.02 -31.41 -12.25
CA LEU A 62 11.43 -31.15 -11.96
C LEU A 62 11.63 -30.70 -10.52
N VAL A 63 10.78 -29.84 -10.00
CA VAL A 63 10.85 -29.37 -8.60
C VAL A 63 10.63 -30.55 -7.64
N VAL A 64 9.57 -31.33 -7.84
CA VAL A 64 9.30 -32.51 -7.01
C VAL A 64 10.41 -33.55 -7.16
N GLY A 65 10.88 -33.81 -8.39
CA GLY A 65 11.93 -34.76 -8.66
C GLY A 65 13.26 -34.40 -8.03
N LEU A 66 13.69 -33.14 -8.12
CA LEU A 66 15.01 -32.69 -7.64
C LEU A 66 15.06 -32.33 -6.17
N TRP A 67 13.93 -31.97 -5.55
CA TRP A 67 13.92 -31.43 -4.18
C TRP A 67 13.09 -32.23 -3.19
N SER A 68 12.25 -33.17 -3.62
CA SER A 68 11.45 -34.02 -2.71
C SER A 68 12.12 -35.37 -2.42
N GLU A 69 11.79 -35.96 -1.26
CA GLU A 69 12.05 -37.38 -0.98
C GLU A 69 11.21 -38.31 -1.87
N MET A 70 10.13 -37.82 -2.51
CA MET A 70 9.44 -38.55 -3.58
C MET A 70 10.32 -38.75 -4.83
N GLY A 71 11.37 -37.94 -4.97
CA GLY A 71 12.31 -37.97 -6.09
C GLY A 71 13.72 -38.35 -5.65
N CYS A 72 14.71 -37.60 -6.11
CA CYS A 72 16.12 -37.75 -5.77
C CYS A 72 16.65 -36.59 -4.91
N GLY A 73 15.78 -35.94 -4.13
CA GLY A 73 16.11 -34.75 -3.33
C GLY A 73 17.34 -34.91 -2.44
N SER A 74 17.50 -36.06 -1.79
CA SER A 74 18.65 -36.36 -0.95
C SER A 74 19.97 -36.38 -1.74
N VAL A 75 19.99 -37.04 -2.90
CA VAL A 75 21.18 -37.14 -3.78
C VAL A 75 21.52 -35.78 -4.38
N CYS A 76 20.52 -35.03 -4.85
CA CYS A 76 20.70 -33.70 -5.42
C CYS A 76 21.25 -32.71 -4.41
N MET A 77 20.71 -32.68 -3.19
CA MET A 77 21.20 -31.78 -2.15
C MET A 77 22.63 -32.11 -1.76
N HIS A 78 22.97 -33.39 -1.55
CA HIS A 78 24.35 -33.79 -1.27
C HIS A 78 25.33 -33.39 -2.38
N PHE A 79 24.91 -33.52 -3.64
CA PHE A 79 25.73 -33.09 -4.78
C PHE A 79 25.96 -31.57 -4.76
N LEU A 80 24.93 -30.77 -4.53
CA LEU A 80 25.02 -29.31 -4.51
C LEU A 80 25.88 -28.80 -3.35
N GLN A 81 25.75 -29.41 -2.16
CA GLN A 81 26.55 -29.07 -0.99
C GLN A 81 28.05 -29.25 -1.24
N ARG A 82 28.44 -30.32 -1.93
CA ARG A 82 29.86 -30.62 -2.23
C ARG A 82 30.54 -29.52 -3.09
N HIS A 83 29.76 -28.72 -3.80
CA HIS A 83 30.25 -27.79 -4.81
C HIS A 83 29.83 -26.33 -4.55
N TYR A 84 29.68 -25.92 -3.29
CA TYR A 84 29.30 -24.55 -2.91
C TYR A 84 30.17 -23.45 -3.55
N SER A 85 31.45 -23.72 -3.85
CA SER A 85 32.34 -22.77 -4.54
C SER A 85 31.83 -22.34 -5.92
N VAL A 86 31.08 -23.22 -6.61
CA VAL A 86 30.44 -22.92 -7.90
C VAL A 86 29.47 -21.75 -7.76
N ALA A 87 28.77 -21.63 -6.63
CA ALA A 87 27.86 -20.51 -6.38
C ALA A 87 28.58 -19.15 -6.46
N PHE A 88 29.78 -19.03 -5.87
CA PHE A 88 30.56 -17.80 -5.93
C PHE A 88 31.09 -17.50 -7.33
N PHE A 89 31.56 -18.51 -8.06
CA PHE A 89 32.01 -18.31 -9.45
C PHE A 89 30.86 -17.88 -10.35
N CYS A 90 29.68 -18.50 -10.21
CA CYS A 90 28.49 -18.13 -10.96
C CYS A 90 27.97 -16.73 -10.58
N ALA A 91 27.94 -16.39 -9.28
CA ALA A 91 27.55 -15.06 -8.84
C ALA A 91 28.52 -13.98 -9.33
N GLY A 92 29.84 -14.20 -9.20
CA GLY A 92 30.87 -13.30 -9.69
C GLY A 92 30.82 -13.14 -11.21
N GLY A 93 30.66 -14.25 -11.95
CA GLY A 93 30.47 -14.23 -13.39
C GLY A 93 29.23 -13.44 -13.82
N SER A 94 28.10 -13.63 -13.13
CA SER A 94 26.86 -12.93 -13.50
C SER A 94 26.94 -11.44 -13.17
N VAL A 95 27.48 -11.08 -12.01
CA VAL A 95 27.75 -9.68 -11.66
C VAL A 95 28.65 -9.04 -12.70
N LEU A 96 29.71 -9.73 -13.14
CA LEU A 96 30.59 -9.25 -14.20
C LEU A 96 29.83 -9.04 -15.52
N ILE A 97 29.07 -10.03 -15.99
CA ILE A 97 28.31 -9.92 -17.25
C ILE A 97 27.25 -8.82 -17.16
N LEU A 98 26.46 -8.75 -16.08
CA LEU A 98 25.44 -7.72 -15.90
C LEU A 98 26.06 -6.32 -15.79
N THR A 99 27.21 -6.20 -15.13
CA THR A 99 27.97 -4.93 -15.09
C THR A 99 28.44 -4.56 -16.49
N VAL A 100 28.99 -5.50 -17.25
CA VAL A 100 29.40 -5.25 -18.65
C VAL A 100 28.21 -4.85 -19.51
N LEU A 101 27.08 -5.57 -19.44
CA LEU A 101 25.85 -5.22 -20.16
C LEU A 101 25.33 -3.83 -19.76
N TYR A 102 25.34 -3.51 -18.46
CA TYR A 102 24.95 -2.19 -17.98
C TYR A 102 25.87 -1.09 -18.50
N LEU A 103 27.20 -1.30 -18.44
CA LEU A 103 28.19 -0.35 -18.95
C LEU A 103 28.09 -0.18 -20.47
N LEU A 104 27.71 -1.23 -21.20
CA LEU A 104 27.40 -1.19 -22.62
C LEU A 104 26.00 -0.66 -22.94
N ASP A 105 25.28 -0.16 -21.92
CA ASP A 105 23.96 0.45 -22.05
C ASP A 105 22.86 -0.48 -22.59
N PHE A 106 23.02 -1.78 -22.36
CA PHE A 106 22.16 -2.83 -22.90
C PHE A 106 20.71 -2.79 -22.38
N PHE A 107 20.51 -2.38 -21.12
CA PHE A 107 19.21 -2.42 -20.45
C PHE A 107 18.34 -1.17 -20.64
N MET A 108 18.79 -0.14 -21.37
CA MET A 108 18.09 1.14 -21.49
C MET A 108 17.66 1.44 -22.95
N PRO A 109 16.37 1.70 -23.22
CA PRO A 109 15.87 2.02 -24.55
C PRO A 109 15.99 3.53 -24.89
N PRO A 110 16.20 3.89 -26.17
CA PRO A 110 17.06 3.24 -27.14
C PRO A 110 18.34 4.07 -27.32
N HIS A 111 19.50 3.51 -26.98
CA HIS A 111 20.74 4.00 -27.57
C HIS A 111 20.80 3.72 -29.09
N ILE A 112 19.93 2.82 -29.58
CA ILE A 112 19.61 2.55 -31.00
C ILE A 112 18.09 2.59 -31.15
N PRO A 113 17.50 3.61 -31.83
CA PRO A 113 16.06 3.73 -32.01
C PRO A 113 15.43 2.41 -32.44
N ASP A 114 14.36 2.00 -31.76
CA ASP A 114 13.55 0.81 -32.06
C ASP A 114 14.21 -0.58 -31.84
N GLU A 115 15.44 -0.68 -31.34
CA GLU A 115 16.09 -1.96 -31.01
C GLU A 115 16.27 -2.15 -29.49
N TYR A 116 15.66 -3.21 -28.95
CA TYR A 116 15.73 -3.56 -27.51
C TYR A 116 16.60 -4.80 -27.28
N LEU A 117 17.43 -4.76 -26.22
CA LEU A 117 18.33 -5.86 -25.83
C LEU A 117 19.28 -6.26 -26.97
N VAL A 118 19.88 -5.25 -27.60
CA VAL A 118 20.82 -5.37 -28.72
C VAL A 118 22.05 -4.53 -28.36
N LEU A 119 23.26 -5.06 -28.55
CA LEU A 119 24.49 -4.33 -28.23
C LEU A 119 24.91 -3.33 -29.31
N PHE A 120 24.68 -3.65 -30.58
CA PHE A 120 25.03 -2.81 -31.74
C PHE A 120 24.06 -3.09 -32.88
N SER A 121 23.91 -2.15 -33.82
CA SER A 121 23.04 -2.33 -34.99
C SER A 121 23.39 -3.63 -35.73
N GLY A 122 22.45 -4.57 -35.79
CA GLY A 122 22.66 -5.90 -36.38
C GLY A 122 23.09 -7.00 -35.40
N ASP A 123 23.19 -6.73 -34.10
CA ASP A 123 23.40 -7.76 -33.07
C ASP A 123 22.15 -8.64 -32.94
N ARG A 124 22.22 -9.83 -33.55
CA ARG A 124 21.14 -10.82 -33.49
C ARG A 124 21.15 -11.65 -32.19
N PHE A 125 22.32 -11.84 -31.57
CA PHE A 125 22.51 -12.89 -30.55
C PHE A 125 23.47 -12.56 -29.41
N VAL A 126 24.46 -11.69 -29.58
CA VAL A 126 25.54 -11.47 -28.60
C VAL A 126 24.99 -10.89 -27.30
N GLY A 127 24.29 -9.76 -27.35
CA GLY A 127 23.75 -9.12 -26.15
C GLY A 127 22.72 -10.00 -25.42
N ARG A 128 21.81 -10.63 -26.19
CA ARG A 128 20.82 -11.57 -25.65
C ARG A 128 21.46 -12.83 -25.08
N GLY A 129 22.50 -13.34 -25.73
CA GLY A 129 23.27 -14.50 -25.29
C GLY A 129 24.03 -14.21 -24.00
N LEU A 130 24.64 -13.04 -23.87
CA LEU A 130 25.27 -12.60 -22.62
C LEU A 130 24.24 -12.43 -21.49
N LEU A 131 23.08 -11.81 -21.76
CA LEU A 131 22.01 -11.72 -20.77
C LEU A 131 21.53 -13.11 -20.35
N ALA A 132 21.29 -14.00 -21.31
CA ALA A 132 20.89 -15.38 -21.04
C ALA A 132 21.95 -16.12 -20.22
N ALA A 133 23.24 -15.92 -20.50
CA ALA A 133 24.35 -16.48 -19.73
C ALA A 133 24.39 -15.93 -18.29
N ALA A 134 24.21 -14.62 -18.10
CA ALA A 134 24.14 -14.01 -16.78
C ALA A 134 22.97 -14.55 -15.94
N VAL A 135 21.80 -14.68 -16.56
CA VAL A 135 20.62 -15.27 -15.92
C VAL A 135 20.89 -16.73 -15.59
N ALA A 136 21.40 -17.52 -16.53
CA ALA A 136 21.75 -18.93 -16.30
C ALA A 136 22.75 -19.08 -15.15
N GLN A 137 23.77 -18.22 -15.06
CA GLN A 137 24.72 -18.21 -13.95
C GLN A 137 24.05 -17.85 -12.63
N ILE A 138 23.12 -16.89 -12.56
CA ILE A 138 22.35 -16.63 -11.33
C ILE A 138 21.56 -17.87 -10.93
N LEU A 139 20.85 -18.49 -11.89
CA LEU A 139 20.05 -19.67 -11.63
C LEU A 139 20.92 -20.79 -11.06
N ILE A 140 22.03 -21.12 -11.74
CA ILE A 140 22.99 -22.12 -11.27
C ILE A 140 23.56 -21.75 -9.90
N GLY A 141 23.97 -20.50 -9.71
CA GLY A 141 24.54 -20.03 -8.45
C GLY A 141 23.57 -20.20 -7.28
N VAL A 142 22.29 -19.87 -7.47
CA VAL A 142 21.24 -20.07 -6.48
C VAL A 142 20.98 -21.55 -6.20
N LEU A 143 21.07 -22.43 -7.21
CA LEU A 143 20.99 -23.88 -7.00
C LEU A 143 22.12 -24.38 -6.08
N PHE A 144 23.34 -23.89 -6.25
CA PHE A 144 24.50 -24.26 -5.41
C PHE A 144 24.52 -23.56 -4.04
N LEU A 145 23.60 -22.63 -3.75
CA LEU A 145 23.40 -22.05 -2.42
C LEU A 145 22.59 -22.96 -1.48
N ALA A 146 22.17 -24.14 -1.93
CA ALA A 146 21.37 -25.12 -1.20
C ALA A 146 21.90 -25.45 0.21
N ASP A 147 23.22 -25.39 0.42
CA ASP A 147 23.86 -25.70 1.70
C ASP A 147 23.53 -24.68 2.81
N ARG A 148 23.51 -23.39 2.46
CA ARG A 148 23.18 -22.31 3.40
C ARG A 148 21.71 -21.91 3.37
N PHE A 149 21.07 -22.11 2.22
CA PHE A 149 19.69 -21.69 1.97
C PHE A 149 18.98 -22.81 1.20
N PRO A 150 18.59 -23.92 1.87
CA PRO A 150 18.00 -25.09 1.20
C PRO A 150 16.69 -24.76 0.47
N THR A 151 16.07 -23.64 0.83
CA THR A 151 14.81 -23.15 0.28
C THR A 151 14.99 -22.34 -1.01
N ALA A 152 16.16 -21.73 -1.23
CA ALA A 152 16.40 -20.87 -2.39
C ALA A 152 16.33 -21.63 -3.74
N PRO A 153 16.94 -22.83 -3.90
CA PRO A 153 16.79 -23.64 -5.11
C PRO A 153 15.34 -24.06 -5.39
N LEU A 154 14.62 -24.46 -4.35
CA LEU A 154 13.20 -24.82 -4.42
C LEU A 154 12.37 -23.64 -4.94
N VAL A 155 12.49 -22.48 -4.29
CA VAL A 155 11.79 -21.26 -4.67
C VAL A 155 12.13 -20.87 -6.12
N LEU A 156 13.41 -20.85 -6.47
CA LEU A 156 13.85 -20.53 -7.82
C LEU A 156 13.20 -21.42 -8.88
N THR A 157 13.24 -22.74 -8.69
CA THR A 157 12.71 -23.70 -9.66
C THR A 157 11.18 -23.60 -9.80
N ILE A 158 10.47 -23.28 -8.73
CA ILE A 158 9.03 -22.98 -8.76
C ILE A 158 8.75 -21.75 -9.64
N PHE A 159 9.50 -20.66 -9.46
CA PHE A 159 9.26 -19.39 -10.16
C PHE A 159 9.75 -19.36 -11.62
N LEU A 160 10.56 -20.33 -12.04
CA LEU A 160 10.87 -20.54 -13.46
C LEU A 160 9.64 -20.95 -14.27
N CYS A 161 8.64 -21.58 -13.65
CA CYS A 161 7.41 -22.01 -14.32
C CYS A 161 6.60 -20.84 -14.91
N PRO A 162 6.11 -19.86 -14.13
CA PRO A 162 5.36 -18.71 -14.68
C PRO A 162 6.21 -17.87 -15.63
N THR A 163 7.51 -17.74 -15.37
CA THR A 163 8.44 -17.00 -16.24
C THR A 163 8.55 -17.66 -17.62
N SER A 164 8.68 -18.99 -17.65
CA SER A 164 8.77 -19.76 -18.89
C SER A 164 7.47 -19.71 -19.69
N LEU A 165 6.31 -19.75 -19.04
CA LEU A 165 5.01 -19.54 -19.70
C LEU A 165 4.91 -18.16 -20.35
N ILE A 166 5.37 -17.10 -19.66
CA ILE A 166 5.38 -15.75 -20.22
C ILE A 166 6.32 -15.71 -21.44
N ILE A 167 7.52 -16.29 -21.35
CA ILE A 167 8.47 -16.33 -22.47
C ILE A 167 7.86 -17.08 -23.66
N VAL A 168 7.32 -18.28 -23.43
CA VAL A 168 6.66 -19.06 -24.48
C VAL A 168 5.52 -18.26 -25.09
N ARG A 169 4.71 -17.57 -24.29
CA ARG A 169 3.67 -16.69 -24.81
C ARG A 169 4.22 -15.56 -25.68
N GLN A 170 5.34 -14.93 -25.30
CA GLN A 170 5.95 -13.89 -26.13
C GLN A 170 6.54 -14.45 -27.42
N LEU A 171 7.03 -15.70 -27.42
CA LEU A 171 7.55 -16.38 -28.60
C LEU A 171 6.44 -16.88 -29.53
N THR A 172 5.28 -17.28 -28.98
CA THR A 172 4.14 -17.75 -29.76
C THR A 172 3.21 -16.64 -30.21
N LYS A 173 3.32 -15.43 -29.63
CA LYS A 173 2.55 -14.27 -30.08
C LYS A 173 2.81 -14.02 -31.57
N PRO A 174 1.76 -13.93 -32.41
CA PRO A 174 1.94 -13.55 -33.80
C PRO A 174 2.57 -12.16 -33.84
N LYS A 175 3.71 -12.01 -34.53
CA LYS A 175 4.33 -10.69 -34.72
C LYS A 175 3.31 -9.80 -35.44
N PRO A 176 3.00 -8.61 -34.92
CA PRO A 176 2.11 -7.69 -35.61
C PRO A 176 2.76 -7.35 -36.97
N ARG A 177 2.19 -7.88 -38.06
CA ARG A 177 2.73 -7.70 -39.42
C ARG A 177 2.61 -6.26 -39.92
N PHE A 178 1.90 -5.40 -39.19
CA PHE A 178 1.72 -3.99 -39.53
C PHE A 178 2.66 -3.11 -38.69
N GLN A 179 3.84 -2.83 -39.22
CA GLN A 179 4.53 -1.57 -38.89
C GLN A 179 3.86 -0.49 -39.76
N LEU A 180 2.94 0.27 -39.18
CA LEU A 180 2.46 1.49 -39.82
C LEU A 180 3.69 2.38 -40.05
N GLY A 181 4.10 2.54 -41.31
CA GLY A 181 5.10 3.54 -41.66
C GLY A 181 4.61 4.88 -41.15
N ALA A 182 5.35 5.50 -40.23
CA ALA A 182 4.98 6.74 -39.53
C ALA A 182 4.78 7.97 -40.46
N GLY A 183 4.86 7.79 -41.77
CA GLY A 183 4.76 8.84 -42.79
C GLY A 183 3.44 8.92 -43.56
N SER A 184 2.50 7.98 -43.43
CA SER A 184 1.21 8.08 -44.15
C SER A 184 0.20 8.90 -43.35
N LYS A 185 -0.04 10.15 -43.78
CA LYS A 185 -0.90 11.10 -43.07
C LYS A 185 -2.40 10.81 -43.16
N GLU A 186 -2.84 9.78 -43.88
CA GLU A 186 -4.26 9.39 -43.96
C GLU A 186 -4.40 7.86 -43.95
N HIS A 187 -4.63 7.30 -42.78
CA HIS A 187 -5.04 5.89 -42.69
C HIS A 187 -6.49 5.76 -43.14
N SER A 188 -6.69 5.02 -44.24
CA SER A 188 -8.00 4.61 -44.72
C SER A 188 -8.80 3.95 -43.58
N LEU A 189 -10.12 4.18 -43.57
CA LEU A 189 -11.05 3.53 -42.64
C LEU A 189 -10.84 2.00 -42.60
N LYS A 190 -10.50 1.42 -43.76
CA LYS A 190 -10.21 -0.02 -43.91
C LYS A 190 -9.01 -0.46 -43.08
N ASP A 191 -7.97 0.36 -42.98
CA ASP A 191 -6.78 0.06 -42.18
C ASP A 191 -7.07 0.19 -40.68
N ARG A 192 -7.91 1.16 -40.28
CA ARG A 192 -8.36 1.31 -38.89
C ARG A 192 -9.25 0.16 -38.44
N LEU A 193 -10.18 -0.29 -39.30
CA LEU A 193 -11.03 -1.47 -39.02
C LEU A 193 -10.20 -2.76 -38.97
N ARG A 194 -9.20 -2.91 -39.84
CA ARG A 194 -8.24 -4.03 -39.75
C ARG A 194 -7.44 -3.99 -38.47
N MET A 195 -6.94 -2.82 -38.05
CA MET A 195 -6.25 -2.67 -36.76
C MET A 195 -7.17 -3.06 -35.60
N LEU A 196 -8.44 -2.62 -35.61
CA LEU A 196 -9.39 -2.98 -34.57
C LEU A 196 -9.65 -4.50 -34.54
N LYS A 197 -9.79 -5.12 -35.71
CA LYS A 197 -9.96 -6.59 -35.83
C LYS A 197 -8.72 -7.34 -35.33
N MET A 198 -7.52 -6.80 -35.57
CA MET A 198 -6.27 -7.37 -35.08
C MET A 198 -6.18 -7.28 -33.55
N VAL A 199 -6.44 -6.10 -32.97
CA VAL A 199 -6.42 -5.88 -31.52
C VAL A 199 -7.46 -6.75 -30.80
N THR A 200 -8.69 -6.82 -31.31
CA THR A 200 -9.75 -7.67 -30.73
C THR A 200 -9.44 -9.17 -30.88
N GLY A 201 -8.79 -9.56 -31.97
CA GLY A 201 -8.29 -10.92 -32.16
C GLY A 201 -7.18 -11.29 -31.16
N GLU A 202 -6.23 -10.39 -30.93
CA GLU A 202 -5.15 -10.57 -29.96
C GLU A 202 -5.67 -10.67 -28.51
N GLU A 203 -6.67 -9.86 -28.15
CA GLU A 203 -7.32 -9.91 -26.84
C GLU A 203 -8.01 -11.25 -26.61
N ARG A 204 -8.84 -11.71 -27.57
CA ARG A 204 -9.49 -13.01 -27.50
C ARG A 204 -8.48 -14.15 -27.36
N GLU A 205 -7.38 -14.08 -28.10
CA GLU A 205 -6.31 -15.09 -28.02
C GLU A 205 -5.59 -15.05 -26.66
N GLN A 206 -5.25 -13.86 -26.14
CA GLN A 206 -4.68 -13.71 -24.80
C GLN A 206 -5.60 -14.31 -23.74
N ARG A 207 -6.91 -14.06 -23.83
CA ARG A 207 -7.90 -14.60 -22.91
C ARG A 207 -7.95 -16.12 -22.93
N VAL A 208 -7.99 -16.72 -24.12
CA VAL A 208 -7.98 -18.17 -24.31
C VAL A 208 -6.71 -18.77 -23.72
N PHE A 209 -5.55 -18.17 -24.01
CA PHE A 209 -4.26 -18.60 -23.48
C PHE A 209 -4.20 -18.53 -21.95
N TYR A 210 -4.58 -17.41 -21.33
CA TYR A 210 -4.53 -17.30 -19.87
C TYR A 210 -5.59 -18.16 -19.17
N THR A 211 -6.73 -18.43 -19.83
CA THR A 211 -7.71 -19.41 -19.33
C THR A 211 -7.10 -20.81 -19.34
N ALA A 212 -6.44 -21.18 -20.43
CA ALA A 212 -5.75 -22.45 -20.57
C ALA A 212 -4.64 -22.60 -19.52
N ALA A 213 -3.83 -21.56 -19.30
CA ALA A 213 -2.81 -21.53 -18.26
C ALA A 213 -3.39 -21.66 -16.85
N ALA A 214 -4.48 -20.94 -16.53
CA ALA A 214 -5.14 -21.02 -15.22
C ALA A 214 -5.65 -22.43 -14.92
N VAL A 215 -6.31 -23.06 -15.89
CA VAL A 215 -6.81 -24.45 -15.76
C VAL A 215 -5.63 -25.42 -15.64
N ALA A 216 -4.57 -25.24 -16.45
CA ALA A 216 -3.40 -26.10 -16.39
C ALA A 216 -2.71 -26.05 -15.02
N PHE A 217 -2.51 -24.86 -14.45
CA PHE A 217 -1.98 -24.70 -13.09
C PHE A 217 -2.85 -25.36 -12.03
N ALA A 218 -4.19 -25.17 -12.09
CA ALA A 218 -5.11 -25.79 -11.15
C ALA A 218 -5.08 -27.34 -11.24
N VAL A 219 -5.05 -27.89 -12.46
CA VAL A 219 -4.94 -29.34 -12.67
C VAL A 219 -3.61 -29.86 -12.14
N THR A 220 -2.47 -29.22 -12.43
CA THR A 220 -1.18 -29.65 -11.89
C THR A 220 -1.15 -29.58 -10.36
N ALA A 221 -1.79 -28.57 -9.74
CA ALA A 221 -1.91 -28.49 -8.29
C ALA A 221 -2.70 -29.68 -7.71
N LEU A 222 -3.82 -30.04 -8.34
CA LEU A 222 -4.64 -31.20 -7.96
C LEU A 222 -3.88 -32.52 -8.13
N LEU A 223 -3.11 -32.67 -9.20
CA LEU A 223 -2.25 -33.84 -9.41
C LEU A 223 -1.18 -33.93 -8.31
N CYS A 224 -0.49 -32.82 -8.00
CA CYS A 224 0.53 -32.79 -6.96
C CYS A 224 -0.04 -33.16 -5.58
N ILE A 225 -1.19 -32.61 -5.19
CA ILE A 225 -1.79 -32.92 -3.88
C ILE A 225 -2.33 -34.35 -3.81
N SER A 226 -2.89 -34.86 -4.92
CA SER A 226 -3.37 -36.25 -5.00
C SER A 226 -2.25 -37.28 -4.91
N ALA A 227 -1.05 -36.95 -5.40
CA ALA A 227 0.13 -37.79 -5.27
C ALA A 227 0.80 -37.66 -3.90
N TRP A 228 0.83 -36.43 -3.35
CA TRP A 228 1.48 -36.13 -2.08
C TRP A 228 0.72 -36.67 -0.88
N ILE A 229 -0.62 -36.55 -0.80
CA ILE A 229 -1.39 -37.01 0.37
C ILE A 229 -1.14 -38.50 0.66
N PRO A 230 -1.31 -39.44 -0.30
CA PRO A 230 -1.05 -40.85 -0.04
C PRO A 230 0.40 -41.12 0.37
N TRP A 231 1.36 -40.48 -0.29
CA TRP A 231 2.78 -40.63 0.03
C TRP A 231 3.13 -40.10 1.43
N ALA A 232 2.59 -38.94 1.80
CA ALA A 232 2.82 -38.32 3.11
C ALA A 232 2.19 -39.13 4.25
N VAL A 233 1.06 -39.81 3.98
CA VAL A 233 0.40 -40.70 4.95
C VAL A 233 1.17 -42.01 5.12
N THR A 234 1.72 -42.58 4.05
CA THR A 234 2.46 -43.86 4.13
C THR A 234 3.89 -43.70 4.62
N THR A 235 4.51 -42.54 4.40
CA THR A 235 5.91 -42.28 4.77
C THR A 235 5.96 -41.67 6.17
N SER A 236 6.25 -42.50 7.18
CA SER A 236 6.54 -42.02 8.54
C SER A 236 7.90 -41.33 8.59
N VAL A 237 7.97 -40.06 8.23
CA VAL A 237 9.21 -39.28 8.36
C VAL A 237 9.41 -38.92 9.83
N GLN A 238 10.44 -39.49 10.44
CA GLN A 238 10.88 -39.09 11.78
C GLN A 238 11.69 -37.79 11.66
N PHE A 239 11.02 -36.64 11.79
CA PHE A 239 11.68 -35.33 11.75
C PHE A 239 12.62 -35.07 12.95
N ASP A 240 12.49 -35.84 14.02
CA ASP A 240 13.14 -35.56 15.32
C ASP A 240 14.50 -36.23 15.51
N VAL A 241 15.02 -36.98 14.53
CA VAL A 241 16.22 -37.81 14.72
C VAL A 241 17.52 -37.00 14.62
N SER A 242 17.55 -35.90 13.85
CA SER A 242 18.78 -35.09 13.71
C SER A 242 18.86 -33.98 14.75
N THR A 243 20.03 -33.87 15.38
CA THR A 243 20.37 -32.77 16.29
C THR A 243 20.71 -31.48 15.54
N ASP A 244 21.10 -31.58 14.26
CA ASP A 244 21.43 -30.43 13.43
C ASP A 244 20.15 -29.73 12.93
N ALA A 245 20.09 -28.41 13.15
CA ALA A 245 18.96 -27.59 12.71
C ALA A 245 18.86 -27.53 11.18
N VAL A 246 20.00 -27.51 10.48
CA VAL A 246 20.05 -27.42 9.01
C VAL A 246 19.56 -28.71 8.38
N GLU A 247 19.95 -29.87 8.94
CA GLU A 247 19.51 -31.17 8.45
C GLU A 247 18.00 -31.39 8.67
N ARG A 248 17.48 -30.99 9.83
CA ARG A 248 16.02 -30.99 10.09
C ARG A 248 15.27 -30.11 9.10
N GLU A 249 15.77 -28.91 8.82
CA GLU A 249 15.20 -28.01 7.81
C GLU A 249 15.18 -28.67 6.44
N MET A 250 16.31 -29.24 6.03
CA MET A 250 16.43 -29.91 4.74
C MET A 250 15.45 -31.08 4.62
N ASN A 251 15.30 -31.90 5.66
CA ASN A 251 14.33 -33.00 5.70
C ASN A 251 12.87 -32.49 5.62
N PHE A 252 12.55 -31.41 6.33
CA PHE A 252 11.23 -30.77 6.25
C PHE A 252 10.94 -30.22 4.85
N VAL A 253 11.90 -29.49 4.26
CA VAL A 253 11.78 -28.93 2.91
C VAL A 253 11.56 -30.05 1.89
N ARG A 254 12.31 -31.15 1.98
CA ARG A 254 12.13 -32.28 1.07
C ARG A 254 10.77 -32.94 1.21
N TRP A 255 10.25 -33.08 2.42
CA TRP A 255 8.91 -33.63 2.64
C TRP A 255 7.79 -32.68 2.19
N ALA A 256 7.93 -31.39 2.46
CA ALA A 256 6.91 -30.37 2.17
C ALA A 256 6.92 -29.89 0.71
N THR A 257 7.99 -30.15 -0.05
CA THR A 257 8.17 -29.68 -1.44
C THR A 257 6.93 -29.88 -2.33
N PRO A 258 6.30 -31.07 -2.42
CA PRO A 258 5.15 -31.27 -3.29
C PRO A 258 3.92 -30.46 -2.86
N LEU A 259 3.72 -30.27 -1.55
CA LEU A 259 2.67 -29.41 -1.01
C LEU A 259 2.95 -27.94 -1.35
N ILE A 260 4.21 -27.49 -1.21
CA ILE A 260 4.63 -26.14 -1.60
C ILE A 260 4.35 -25.90 -3.09
N VAL A 261 4.73 -26.83 -3.96
CA VAL A 261 4.46 -26.77 -5.42
C VAL A 261 2.95 -26.70 -5.71
N CYS A 262 2.13 -27.48 -5.01
CA CYS A 262 0.68 -27.42 -5.12
C CYS A 262 0.14 -26.02 -4.79
N ILE A 263 0.52 -25.46 -3.64
CA ILE A 263 0.10 -24.12 -3.21
C ILE A 263 0.54 -23.06 -4.22
N CYS A 264 1.78 -23.13 -4.71
CA CYS A 264 2.29 -22.20 -5.73
C CYS A 264 1.47 -22.25 -7.01
N ASN A 265 1.16 -23.45 -7.51
CA ASN A 265 0.36 -23.62 -8.71
C ASN A 265 -1.07 -23.10 -8.51
N LEU A 266 -1.68 -23.23 -7.32
CA LEU A 266 -2.98 -22.60 -7.02
C LEU A 266 -2.89 -21.06 -7.03
N ILE A 267 -1.82 -20.48 -6.50
CA ILE A 267 -1.59 -19.03 -6.54
C ILE A 267 -1.41 -18.56 -7.98
N PHE A 268 -0.61 -19.26 -8.79
CA PHE A 268 -0.42 -18.92 -10.21
C PHE A 268 -1.70 -19.11 -11.03
N ALA A 269 -2.49 -20.15 -10.74
CA ALA A 269 -3.83 -20.31 -11.31
C ALA A 269 -4.72 -19.10 -10.96
N SER A 270 -4.64 -18.62 -9.72
CA SER A 270 -5.38 -17.44 -9.25
C SER A 270 -4.95 -16.17 -9.99
N PHE A 271 -3.65 -15.97 -10.23
CA PHE A 271 -3.14 -14.83 -11.01
C PHE A 271 -3.58 -14.89 -12.48
N ALA A 272 -3.48 -16.05 -13.12
CA ALA A 272 -3.94 -16.25 -14.49
C ALA A 272 -5.48 -16.09 -14.59
N GLY A 273 -6.22 -16.62 -13.61
CA GLY A 273 -7.67 -16.46 -13.49
C GLY A 273 -8.08 -15.00 -13.28
N LEU A 274 -7.36 -14.26 -12.43
CA LEU A 274 -7.54 -12.82 -12.25
C LEU A 274 -7.32 -12.10 -13.57
N ARG A 275 -6.28 -12.42 -14.34
CA ARG A 275 -6.07 -11.83 -15.67
C ARG A 275 -7.26 -12.05 -16.60
N VAL A 276 -7.82 -13.26 -16.63
CA VAL A 276 -9.00 -13.59 -17.45
C VAL A 276 -10.26 -12.85 -16.97
N ALA A 277 -10.44 -12.73 -15.66
CA ALA A 277 -11.55 -11.99 -15.06
C ALA A 277 -11.46 -10.50 -15.40
N LEU A 278 -10.26 -9.92 -15.39
CA LEU A 278 -10.03 -8.53 -15.76
C LEU A 278 -10.19 -8.30 -17.26
N ASP A 279 -9.81 -9.26 -18.10
CA ASP A 279 -10.00 -9.19 -19.55
C ASP A 279 -11.46 -9.09 -19.97
N LYS A 280 -12.39 -9.74 -19.24
CA LYS A 280 -13.84 -9.52 -19.38
C LYS A 280 -14.21 -8.05 -19.26
N THR A 281 -13.62 -7.39 -18.29
CA THR A 281 -13.87 -5.98 -18.01
C THR A 281 -13.23 -5.08 -19.05
N TYR A 282 -12.02 -5.43 -19.53
CA TYR A 282 -11.30 -4.70 -20.58
C TYR A 282 -12.03 -4.70 -21.92
N ALA A 283 -12.64 -5.82 -22.31
CA ALA A 283 -13.42 -5.90 -23.54
C ALA A 283 -14.58 -4.86 -23.57
N GLY A 284 -15.07 -4.46 -22.39
CA GLY A 284 -16.05 -3.39 -22.25
C GLY A 284 -15.45 -1.97 -22.23
N THR A 285 -14.19 -1.80 -21.84
CA THR A 285 -13.57 -0.49 -21.56
C THR A 285 -12.63 0.04 -22.63
N ASP A 286 -12.47 -0.66 -23.77
CA ASP A 286 -11.39 -0.34 -24.70
C ASP A 286 -11.52 1.07 -25.29
N HIS A 287 -10.88 2.02 -24.60
CA HIS A 287 -10.84 3.43 -24.96
C HIS A 287 -10.17 3.59 -26.30
N ASN A 288 -9.29 2.68 -26.74
CA ASN A 288 -8.74 2.70 -28.10
C ASN A 288 -9.78 2.27 -29.13
N ARG A 289 -10.66 1.30 -28.83
CA ARG A 289 -11.83 1.01 -29.67
C ARG A 289 -12.77 2.20 -29.71
N ALA A 290 -13.09 2.77 -28.56
CA ALA A 290 -13.93 3.96 -28.46
C ALA A 290 -13.28 5.17 -29.13
N GLN A 291 -11.97 5.38 -29.01
CA GLN A 291 -11.19 6.49 -29.57
C GLN A 291 -10.88 6.25 -31.04
N ILE A 292 -10.73 5.03 -31.54
CA ILE A 292 -10.68 4.75 -32.98
C ILE A 292 -12.06 5.00 -33.58
N ILE A 293 -13.14 4.63 -32.89
CA ILE A 293 -14.53 4.93 -33.26
C ILE A 293 -14.84 6.44 -33.11
N LEU A 294 -14.26 7.14 -32.14
CA LEU A 294 -14.49 8.56 -31.84
C LEU A 294 -13.58 9.49 -32.66
N SER A 295 -12.33 9.10 -32.91
CA SER A 295 -11.37 9.80 -33.78
C SER A 295 -11.70 9.54 -35.24
N SER A 296 -12.21 8.35 -35.60
CA SER A 296 -12.94 8.21 -36.87
C SER A 296 -14.10 9.19 -36.85
N ARG A 297 -14.95 9.22 -35.81
CA ARG A 297 -16.01 10.24 -35.66
C ARG A 297 -15.54 11.70 -35.66
N SER A 298 -14.31 12.11 -35.39
CA SER A 298 -13.97 13.55 -35.42
C SER A 298 -13.73 14.06 -36.85
N HIS A 299 -13.07 13.24 -37.68
CA HIS A 299 -12.83 13.53 -39.10
C HIS A 299 -14.03 13.08 -39.95
N MET A 300 -14.58 11.92 -39.62
CA MET A 300 -15.82 11.38 -40.17
C MET A 300 -17.04 12.17 -39.68
N ASN A 301 -17.08 12.84 -38.51
CA ASN A 301 -18.20 13.74 -38.23
C ASN A 301 -18.14 14.96 -39.12
N ARG A 302 -17.01 15.47 -39.62
CA ARG A 302 -17.14 16.63 -40.50
C ARG A 302 -17.88 16.23 -41.78
N GLU A 303 -17.48 15.14 -42.41
CA GLU A 303 -18.11 14.67 -43.65
C GLU A 303 -19.43 13.90 -43.45
N LEU A 304 -19.54 13.10 -42.39
CA LEU A 304 -20.73 12.30 -42.04
C LEU A 304 -21.72 13.07 -41.17
N MET A 305 -21.31 14.13 -40.45
CA MET A 305 -22.23 15.13 -39.89
C MET A 305 -22.60 16.13 -40.97
N ASP A 306 -21.78 16.46 -41.98
CA ASP A 306 -22.27 17.20 -43.16
C ASP A 306 -23.26 16.35 -43.99
N PHE A 307 -22.99 15.05 -44.16
CA PHE A 307 -23.92 14.10 -44.78
C PHE A 307 -25.13 13.81 -43.91
N ARG A 308 -24.98 13.70 -42.58
CA ARG A 308 -26.12 13.58 -41.67
C ARG A 308 -26.85 14.89 -41.50
N ILE A 309 -26.23 16.07 -41.61
CA ILE A 309 -26.89 17.38 -41.58
C ILE A 309 -27.63 17.58 -42.89
N SER A 310 -27.13 17.09 -44.03
CA SER A 310 -27.88 17.08 -45.29
C SER A 310 -29.04 16.09 -45.24
N GLN A 311 -28.83 14.85 -44.74
CA GLN A 311 -29.92 13.91 -44.48
C GLN A 311 -30.89 14.39 -43.39
N LEU A 312 -30.39 15.03 -42.33
CA LEU A 312 -31.19 15.61 -41.25
C LEU A 312 -31.95 16.83 -41.74
N ARG A 313 -31.43 17.65 -42.65
CA ARG A 313 -32.20 18.73 -43.29
C ARG A 313 -33.31 18.16 -44.17
N VAL A 314 -33.07 17.02 -44.81
CA VAL A 314 -34.09 16.28 -45.58
C VAL A 314 -35.10 15.58 -44.66
N GLN A 315 -34.68 15.05 -43.50
CA GLN A 315 -35.55 14.38 -42.52
C GLN A 315 -36.27 15.34 -41.56
N LEU A 316 -35.66 16.46 -41.14
CA LEU A 316 -36.32 17.55 -40.38
C LEU A 316 -37.35 18.29 -41.26
N ALA A 317 -37.22 18.20 -42.58
CA ALA A 317 -38.28 18.60 -43.50
C ALA A 317 -39.45 17.60 -43.54
N GLN A 318 -39.32 16.41 -42.91
CA GLN A 318 -40.29 15.31 -42.97
C GLN A 318 -40.73 14.75 -41.60
N GLU A 319 -40.03 15.02 -40.50
CA GLU A 319 -40.32 14.48 -39.16
C GLU A 319 -40.19 15.55 -38.04
N ASP A 320 -41.06 15.42 -37.04
CA ASP A 320 -41.27 16.35 -35.94
C ASP A 320 -40.02 16.46 -35.02
N ALA A 321 -39.36 17.62 -35.06
CA ALA A 321 -38.02 17.89 -34.49
C ALA A 321 -37.85 17.51 -33.00
N GLY A 322 -38.94 17.46 -32.24
CA GLY A 322 -38.94 17.09 -30.82
C GLY A 322 -38.51 15.64 -30.55
N THR A 323 -38.89 14.69 -31.41
CA THR A 323 -38.60 13.26 -31.19
C THR A 323 -37.13 12.92 -31.41
N GLN A 324 -36.45 13.58 -32.33
CA GLN A 324 -35.02 13.36 -32.57
C GLN A 324 -34.13 13.96 -31.47
N LEU A 325 -34.48 15.14 -30.93
CA LEU A 325 -33.76 15.73 -29.81
C LEU A 325 -33.81 14.80 -28.59
N GLN A 326 -34.97 14.19 -28.33
CA GLN A 326 -35.17 13.25 -27.24
C GLN A 326 -34.34 11.98 -27.44
N ARG A 327 -34.35 11.38 -28.64
CA ARG A 327 -33.47 10.24 -28.98
C ARG A 327 -31.97 10.56 -28.81
N THR A 328 -31.57 11.79 -29.11
CA THR A 328 -30.18 12.23 -28.97
C THR A 328 -29.79 12.40 -27.50
N ARG A 329 -30.71 12.95 -26.68
CA ARG A 329 -30.56 13.06 -25.23
C ARG A 329 -30.53 11.69 -24.55
N ASP A 330 -31.40 10.77 -24.97
CA ASP A 330 -31.44 9.39 -24.46
C ASP A 330 -30.14 8.65 -24.80
N ARG A 331 -29.62 8.80 -26.02
CA ARG A 331 -28.31 8.23 -26.40
C ARG A 331 -27.17 8.85 -25.59
N ALA A 332 -27.14 10.17 -25.42
CA ALA A 332 -26.13 10.83 -24.60
C ALA A 332 -26.18 10.38 -23.14
N GLN A 333 -27.38 10.20 -22.59
CA GLN A 333 -27.58 9.68 -21.24
C GLN A 333 -27.16 8.20 -21.14
N GLN A 334 -27.47 7.37 -22.13
CA GLN A 334 -26.97 5.99 -22.20
C GLN A 334 -25.44 5.94 -22.26
N TYR A 335 -24.80 6.82 -23.04
CA TYR A 335 -23.34 6.94 -23.06
C TYR A 335 -22.77 7.36 -21.71
N LEU A 336 -23.40 8.31 -21.01
CA LEU A 336 -23.00 8.72 -19.65
C LEU A 336 -23.16 7.59 -18.64
N ILE A 337 -24.26 6.83 -18.70
CA ILE A 337 -24.52 5.67 -17.84
C ILE A 337 -23.48 4.58 -18.11
N GLN A 338 -23.22 4.26 -19.38
CA GLN A 338 -22.19 3.30 -19.77
C GLN A 338 -20.81 3.78 -19.29
N HIS A 339 -20.43 5.02 -19.58
CA HIS A 339 -19.16 5.59 -19.14
C HIS A 339 -19.01 5.56 -17.60
N THR A 340 -20.07 5.86 -16.86
CA THR A 340 -20.07 5.79 -15.38
C THR A 340 -19.94 4.35 -14.90
N ALA A 341 -20.63 3.40 -15.51
CA ALA A 341 -20.51 1.97 -15.20
C ALA A 341 -19.09 1.46 -15.50
N HIS A 342 -18.49 1.89 -16.61
CA HIS A 342 -17.11 1.59 -16.98
C HIS A 342 -16.10 2.18 -15.99
N MET A 343 -16.30 3.42 -15.55
CA MET A 343 -15.44 4.05 -14.54
C MET A 343 -15.51 3.34 -13.19
N ARG A 344 -16.71 2.88 -12.78
CA ARG A 344 -16.87 2.05 -11.57
C ARG A 344 -16.15 0.71 -11.71
N GLN A 345 -16.25 0.07 -12.87
CA GLN A 345 -15.54 -1.18 -13.13
C GLN A 345 -14.02 -1.00 -13.07
N LEU A 346 -13.47 0.04 -13.71
CA LEU A 346 -12.04 0.34 -13.64
C LEU A 346 -11.60 0.64 -12.20
N SER A 347 -12.37 1.43 -11.47
CA SER A 347 -12.11 1.68 -10.04
C SER A 347 -12.08 0.37 -9.24
N ASN A 348 -13.04 -0.53 -9.44
CA ASN A 348 -13.05 -1.84 -8.77
C ASN A 348 -11.81 -2.69 -9.12
N ILE A 349 -11.31 -2.63 -10.35
CA ILE A 349 -10.06 -3.30 -10.74
C ILE A 349 -8.88 -2.72 -9.97
N VAL A 350 -8.74 -1.39 -9.98
CA VAL A 350 -7.65 -0.70 -9.31
C VAL A 350 -7.70 -0.95 -7.81
N GLN A 351 -8.89 -0.95 -7.21
CA GLN A 351 -9.10 -1.32 -5.82
C GLN A 351 -8.72 -2.78 -5.55
N THR A 352 -9.11 -3.72 -6.41
CA THR A 352 -8.79 -5.15 -6.23
C THR A 352 -7.28 -5.39 -6.35
N VAL A 353 -6.64 -4.84 -7.38
CA VAL A 353 -5.19 -4.95 -7.60
C VAL A 353 -4.43 -4.23 -6.49
N GLY A 354 -4.90 -3.04 -6.08
CA GLY A 354 -4.35 -2.27 -4.98
C GLY A 354 -4.46 -3.00 -3.64
N CYS A 355 -5.61 -3.61 -3.35
CA CYS A 355 -5.80 -4.46 -2.17
C CYS A 355 -4.88 -5.68 -2.21
N GLY A 356 -4.73 -6.34 -3.37
CA GLY A 356 -3.77 -7.42 -3.55
C GLY A 356 -2.33 -6.97 -3.30
N PHE A 357 -1.95 -5.79 -3.78
CA PHE A 357 -0.63 -5.21 -3.55
C PHE A 357 -0.39 -4.84 -2.08
N ILE A 358 -1.36 -4.23 -1.41
CA ILE A 358 -1.30 -3.94 0.03
C ILE A 358 -1.24 -5.23 0.84
N ALA A 359 -2.03 -6.24 0.49
CA ALA A 359 -2.01 -7.54 1.14
C ALA A 359 -0.64 -8.22 1.02
N LEU A 360 0.00 -8.07 -0.14
CA LEU A 360 1.32 -8.65 -0.40
C LEU A 360 2.45 -7.86 0.27
N LEU A 361 2.40 -6.53 0.29
CA LEU A 361 3.29 -5.69 1.10
C LEU A 361 3.14 -6.01 2.58
N GLY A 362 1.90 -6.20 3.00
CA GLY A 362 1.56 -6.70 4.32
C GLY A 362 2.25 -8.03 4.58
N ALA A 363 2.04 -9.04 3.73
CA ALA A 363 2.67 -10.34 3.87
C ALA A 363 4.22 -10.27 3.89
N LEU A 364 4.82 -9.38 3.10
CA LEU A 364 6.26 -9.12 3.14
C LEU A 364 6.69 -8.49 4.47
N PHE A 365 5.88 -7.59 5.04
CA PHE A 365 6.10 -7.04 6.37
C PHE A 365 5.97 -8.11 7.45
N ILE A 366 4.96 -9.00 7.37
CA ILE A 366 4.81 -10.16 8.26
C ILE A 366 6.10 -11.00 8.23
N ALA A 367 6.55 -11.34 7.02
CA ALA A 367 7.77 -12.08 6.80
C ALA A 367 8.97 -11.39 7.46
N PHE A 368 9.09 -10.07 7.31
CA PHE A 368 10.14 -9.30 7.95
C PHE A 368 10.05 -9.25 9.48
N GLN A 369 8.84 -9.28 10.06
CA GLN A 369 8.64 -9.37 11.51
C GLN A 369 8.99 -10.76 12.03
N LEU A 370 8.68 -11.81 11.26
CA LEU A 370 9.03 -13.19 11.56
C LEU A 370 10.55 -13.42 11.61
N TRP A 371 11.36 -12.61 10.91
CA TRP A 371 12.82 -12.61 11.03
C TRP A 371 13.31 -12.45 12.47
N ALA A 372 12.59 -11.69 13.30
CA ALA A 372 12.96 -11.48 14.70
C ALA A 372 12.73 -12.74 15.58
N ALA A 373 12.04 -13.76 15.08
CA ALA A 373 11.71 -14.97 15.83
C ALA A 373 12.83 -16.03 15.80
N ASP A 374 14.01 -15.75 15.20
CA ASP A 374 15.13 -16.71 15.03
C ASP A 374 14.64 -18.10 14.59
N SER A 375 13.71 -18.12 13.65
CA SER A 375 13.03 -19.33 13.17
C SER A 375 13.43 -19.57 11.73
N HIS A 376 14.10 -20.69 11.46
CA HIS A 376 14.45 -21.07 10.08
C HIS A 376 13.21 -21.18 9.16
N ILE A 377 12.07 -21.61 9.71
CA ILE A 377 10.78 -21.64 8.98
C ILE A 377 10.34 -20.22 8.59
N ALA A 378 10.60 -19.22 9.44
CA ALA A 378 10.31 -17.83 9.13
C ALA A 378 11.13 -17.34 7.93
N ASP A 379 12.43 -17.68 7.87
CA ASP A 379 13.28 -17.32 6.73
C ASP A 379 12.82 -17.98 5.43
N MET A 380 12.36 -19.24 5.48
CA MET A 380 11.76 -19.92 4.33
C MET A 380 10.49 -19.20 3.84
N VAL A 381 9.55 -18.96 4.75
CA VAL A 381 8.28 -18.29 4.44
C VAL A 381 8.53 -16.88 3.93
N GLN A 382 9.54 -16.19 4.48
CA GLN A 382 9.96 -14.87 4.05
C GLN A 382 10.51 -14.86 2.63
N CYS A 383 11.48 -15.73 2.34
CA CYS A 383 12.03 -15.86 0.99
C CYS A 383 10.91 -16.18 0.00
N PHE A 384 10.04 -17.14 0.32
CA PHE A 384 8.90 -17.50 -0.50
C PHE A 384 7.98 -16.30 -0.76
N LEU A 385 7.51 -15.61 0.28
CA LEU A 385 6.65 -14.43 0.16
C LEU A 385 7.32 -13.28 -0.60
N ALA A 386 8.62 -13.07 -0.43
CA ALA A 386 9.38 -12.07 -1.17
C ALA A 386 9.45 -12.39 -2.66
N PHE A 387 9.68 -13.66 -3.03
CA PHE A 387 9.63 -14.08 -4.43
C PHE A 387 8.21 -14.00 -5.00
N PHE A 388 7.17 -14.37 -4.24
CA PHE A 388 5.78 -14.12 -4.65
C PHE A 388 5.52 -12.65 -4.89
N PHE A 389 6.04 -11.78 -4.01
CA PHE A 389 5.95 -10.34 -4.16
C PHE A 389 6.59 -9.87 -5.47
N LEU A 390 7.82 -10.30 -5.75
CA LEU A 390 8.53 -9.92 -6.97
C LEU A 390 7.85 -10.46 -8.23
N THR A 391 7.39 -11.70 -8.22
CA THR A 391 6.68 -12.30 -9.36
C THR A 391 5.33 -11.67 -9.58
N PHE A 392 4.59 -11.35 -8.52
CA PHE A 392 3.34 -10.62 -8.64
C PHE A 392 3.57 -9.19 -9.14
N LEU A 393 4.61 -8.50 -8.68
CA LEU A 393 4.99 -7.18 -9.19
C LEU A 393 5.35 -7.25 -10.67
N ALA A 394 6.18 -8.23 -11.07
CA ALA A 394 6.50 -8.46 -12.48
C ALA A 394 5.24 -8.78 -13.30
N PHE A 395 4.37 -9.65 -12.77
CA PHE A 395 3.08 -9.97 -13.38
C PHE A 395 2.20 -8.72 -13.52
N ILE A 396 2.13 -7.84 -12.52
CA ILE A 396 1.40 -6.57 -12.62
C ILE A 396 2.03 -5.72 -13.73
N CYS A 397 3.34 -5.50 -13.68
CA CYS A 397 4.05 -4.68 -14.66
C CYS A 397 3.82 -5.20 -16.10
N PHE A 398 3.90 -6.50 -16.34
CA PHE A 398 3.70 -7.08 -17.68
C PHE A 398 2.24 -7.18 -18.10
N SER A 399 1.37 -7.71 -17.23
CA SER A 399 -0.05 -7.91 -17.54
C SER A 399 -0.79 -6.59 -17.67
N PHE A 400 -0.37 -5.58 -16.92
CA PHE A 400 -0.99 -4.28 -16.91
C PHE A 400 -0.20 -3.24 -17.68
N ASN A 401 0.88 -3.52 -18.43
CA ASN A 401 1.64 -2.44 -19.11
C ASN A 401 0.75 -1.54 -20.01
N ARG A 402 -0.14 -2.13 -20.82
CA ARG A 402 -1.12 -1.38 -21.63
C ARG A 402 -2.08 -0.58 -20.77
N ILE A 403 -2.52 -1.19 -19.67
CA ILE A 403 -3.45 -0.58 -18.72
C ILE A 403 -2.76 0.49 -17.91
N TRP A 404 -1.49 0.35 -17.57
CA TRP A 404 -0.70 1.30 -16.83
C TRP A 404 -0.49 2.55 -17.66
N GLN A 405 -0.34 2.45 -18.98
CA GLN A 405 -0.31 3.62 -19.85
C GLN A 405 -1.67 4.34 -19.86
N ALA A 406 -2.77 3.61 -20.03
CA ALA A 406 -4.13 4.19 -20.02
C ALA A 406 -4.59 4.66 -18.62
N MET A 407 -4.16 3.96 -17.57
CA MET A 407 -4.40 4.26 -16.17
C MET A 407 -3.45 5.33 -15.70
N SER A 408 -2.25 5.53 -16.26
CA SER A 408 -1.34 6.58 -15.77
C SER A 408 -1.95 7.95 -16.00
N THR A 409 -2.54 8.18 -17.17
CA THR A 409 -3.29 9.41 -17.46
C THR A 409 -4.52 9.55 -16.56
N TRP A 410 -5.28 8.47 -16.34
CA TRP A 410 -6.45 8.49 -15.46
C TRP A 410 -6.11 8.59 -13.95
N LEU A 411 -5.06 7.90 -13.51
CA LEU A 411 -4.49 7.95 -12.16
C LEU A 411 -4.05 9.37 -11.90
N GLN A 412 -3.39 10.03 -12.85
CA GLN A 412 -3.05 11.45 -12.73
C GLN A 412 -4.28 12.33 -12.45
N ASP A 413 -5.47 11.96 -12.91
CA ASP A 413 -6.71 12.67 -12.63
C ASP A 413 -7.35 12.28 -11.28
N LEU A 414 -7.07 11.08 -10.75
CA LEU A 414 -7.61 10.63 -9.48
C LEU A 414 -7.14 11.51 -8.32
N PRO A 415 -8.06 12.02 -7.48
CA PRO A 415 -7.72 12.88 -6.34
C PRO A 415 -6.82 12.18 -5.32
N MET A 416 -6.99 10.86 -5.12
CA MET A 416 -6.12 10.06 -4.25
C MET A 416 -4.69 9.99 -4.78
N TRP A 417 -4.52 9.81 -6.09
CA TRP A 417 -3.19 9.75 -6.70
C TRP A 417 -2.52 11.12 -6.72
N LYS A 418 -3.26 12.22 -6.97
CA LYS A 418 -2.75 13.59 -6.78
C LYS A 418 -2.28 13.81 -5.34
N SER A 419 -3.04 13.31 -4.37
CA SER A 419 -2.66 13.35 -2.95
C SER A 419 -1.40 12.51 -2.69
N MET A 420 -1.29 11.32 -3.28
CA MET A 420 -0.12 10.44 -3.17
C MET A 420 1.12 11.06 -3.84
N LEU A 421 0.98 11.68 -5.02
CA LEU A 421 2.04 12.43 -5.67
C LEU A 421 2.47 13.63 -4.82
N GLY A 422 1.52 14.38 -4.27
CA GLY A 422 1.81 15.46 -3.32
C GLY A 422 2.56 14.97 -2.07
N ILE A 423 2.23 13.77 -1.59
CA ILE A 423 2.98 13.09 -0.53
C ILE A 423 4.39 12.74 -1.01
N CYS A 424 4.58 12.12 -2.18
CA CYS A 424 5.89 11.79 -2.74
C CYS A 424 6.77 13.04 -3.00
N GLU A 425 6.14 14.16 -3.36
CA GLU A 425 6.80 15.44 -3.60
C GLU A 425 7.08 16.23 -2.31
N SER A 426 6.48 15.83 -1.19
CA SER A 426 6.70 16.48 0.09
C SER A 426 8.16 16.35 0.56
N SER A 427 8.62 17.33 1.35
CA SER A 427 9.98 17.34 1.87
C SER A 427 10.28 16.14 2.76
N TRP A 428 9.29 15.59 3.48
CA TRP A 428 9.49 14.43 4.34
C TRP A 428 9.68 13.14 3.54
N ALA A 429 8.92 12.95 2.45
CA ALA A 429 9.06 11.79 1.58
C ALA A 429 10.40 11.82 0.83
N ARG A 430 10.79 12.99 0.31
CA ARG A 430 12.12 13.20 -0.29
C ARG A 430 13.25 12.95 0.71
N ALA A 431 13.08 13.40 1.97
CA ALA A 431 14.04 13.11 3.03
C ALA A 431 14.10 11.63 3.36
N ALA A 432 12.96 10.93 3.45
CA ALA A 432 12.92 9.49 3.69
C ALA A 432 13.59 8.70 2.56
N PHE A 433 13.29 9.05 1.31
CA PHE A 433 13.96 8.50 0.13
C PHE A 433 15.48 8.74 0.21
N LEU A 434 15.91 9.97 0.52
CA LEU A 434 17.32 10.30 0.66
C LEU A 434 17.96 9.47 1.77
N VAL A 435 17.42 9.48 3.00
CA VAL A 435 17.97 8.76 4.14
C VAL A 435 18.16 7.29 3.79
N LEU A 436 17.16 6.64 3.19
CA LEU A 436 17.19 5.22 2.83
C LEU A 436 18.15 4.88 1.67
N THR A 437 18.27 5.75 0.67
CA THR A 437 19.04 5.48 -0.56
C THR A 437 20.44 6.09 -0.57
N LEU A 438 20.76 7.01 0.36
CA LEU A 438 22.04 7.71 0.41
C LEU A 438 23.26 6.77 0.39
N PRO A 439 23.30 5.64 1.13
CA PRO A 439 24.44 4.72 1.08
C PRO A 439 24.70 4.12 -0.31
N ALA A 440 23.65 3.96 -1.13
CA ALA A 440 23.74 3.42 -2.48
C ALA A 440 24.05 4.50 -3.53
N MET A 441 23.86 5.78 -3.22
CA MET A 441 23.99 6.88 -4.16
C MET A 441 25.39 6.99 -4.80
N PRO A 442 26.52 6.88 -4.07
CA PRO A 442 27.86 6.95 -4.68
C PRO A 442 28.08 5.84 -5.71
N LEU A 443 27.60 4.63 -5.44
CA LEU A 443 27.70 3.50 -6.36
C LEU A 443 26.89 3.76 -7.63
N VAL A 444 25.65 4.25 -7.50
CA VAL A 444 24.79 4.57 -8.66
C VAL A 444 25.41 5.69 -9.52
N LEU A 445 25.98 6.72 -8.90
CA LEU A 445 26.64 7.81 -9.62
C LEU A 445 27.93 7.33 -10.32
N ALA A 446 28.75 6.50 -9.66
CA ALA A 446 29.93 5.91 -10.25
C ALA A 446 29.57 5.01 -11.45
N MET A 447 28.58 4.13 -11.30
CA MET A 447 28.09 3.29 -12.39
C MET A 447 27.57 4.14 -13.57
N SER A 448 26.84 5.22 -13.29
CA SER A 448 26.38 6.15 -14.33
C SER A 448 27.54 6.85 -15.03
N ALA A 449 28.58 7.26 -14.29
CA ALA A 449 29.75 7.90 -14.87
C ALA A 449 30.55 6.95 -15.78
N VAL A 450 30.75 5.72 -15.35
CA VAL A 450 31.43 4.69 -16.17
C VAL A 450 30.60 4.35 -17.39
N ASN A 451 29.27 4.19 -17.26
CA ASN A 451 28.37 3.96 -18.40
C ASN A 451 28.46 5.13 -19.42
N GLN A 452 28.44 6.38 -18.95
CA GLN A 452 28.59 7.53 -19.83
C GLN A 452 29.97 7.58 -20.50
N ALA A 453 31.05 7.20 -19.81
CA ALA A 453 32.38 7.09 -20.40
C ALA A 453 32.40 6.02 -21.53
N VAL A 454 31.76 4.87 -21.32
CA VAL A 454 31.61 3.83 -22.35
C VAL A 454 30.78 4.35 -23.54
N ARG A 455 29.69 5.08 -23.31
CA ARG A 455 28.89 5.70 -24.38
C ARG A 455 29.71 6.70 -25.21
N ARG A 456 30.61 7.47 -24.59
CA ARG A 456 31.54 8.36 -25.30
C ARG A 456 32.56 7.59 -26.14
N LEU A 457 33.13 6.52 -25.58
CA LEU A 457 34.05 5.64 -26.32
C LEU A 457 33.36 5.02 -27.56
N ARG A 458 32.06 4.72 -27.45
CA ARG A 458 31.23 4.23 -28.55
C ARG A 458 30.72 5.32 -29.50
N ARG A 459 31.03 6.60 -29.26
CA ARG A 459 30.54 7.77 -30.01
C ARG A 459 29.00 7.87 -30.07
N LEU A 460 28.31 7.32 -29.09
CA LEU A 460 26.83 7.37 -28.99
C LEU A 460 26.31 8.69 -28.42
N HIS A 461 27.19 9.51 -27.82
CA HIS A 461 26.81 10.79 -27.24
C HIS A 461 27.86 11.87 -27.55
N PRO A 462 27.51 12.95 -28.25
CA PRO A 462 28.44 14.02 -28.59
C PRO A 462 28.72 14.99 -27.42
N GLY A 463 28.00 14.88 -26.30
CA GLY A 463 28.10 15.81 -25.16
C GLY A 463 29.23 15.50 -24.16
N GLY A 464 29.83 16.56 -23.60
CA GLY A 464 30.90 16.47 -22.58
C GLY A 464 30.45 16.14 -21.14
N ARG A 465 29.20 15.70 -20.93
CA ARG A 465 28.64 15.46 -19.57
C ARG A 465 29.15 14.15 -18.96
N CYS A 466 29.50 14.16 -17.67
CA CYS A 466 30.08 13.00 -16.95
C CYS A 466 29.08 11.92 -16.56
N LEU A 467 27.79 12.23 -16.41
CA LEU A 467 26.73 11.27 -16.05
C LEU A 467 25.84 10.95 -17.26
N THR A 468 25.15 9.82 -17.21
CA THR A 468 24.12 9.49 -18.20
C THR A 468 22.98 10.50 -18.15
N GLU A 469 22.34 10.78 -19.29
CA GLU A 469 21.29 11.81 -19.39
C GLU A 469 20.15 11.62 -18.37
N ARG A 470 19.76 10.37 -18.11
CA ARG A 470 18.75 10.03 -17.11
C ARG A 470 19.21 10.38 -15.69
N THR A 471 20.38 9.90 -15.28
CA THR A 471 20.92 10.21 -13.95
C THR A 471 21.18 11.70 -13.83
N GLN A 472 21.60 12.37 -14.90
CA GLN A 472 21.73 13.82 -14.96
C GLN A 472 20.39 14.53 -14.81
N ALA A 473 19.30 14.04 -15.42
CA ALA A 473 17.96 14.60 -15.28
C ALA A 473 17.42 14.45 -13.84
N ILE A 474 17.58 13.25 -13.25
CA ILE A 474 17.23 13.01 -11.85
C ILE A 474 18.08 13.89 -10.93
N PHE A 475 19.40 13.95 -11.17
CA PHE A 475 20.30 14.79 -10.40
C PHE A 475 19.96 16.27 -10.55
N ALA A 476 19.61 16.74 -11.75
CA ALA A 476 19.16 18.11 -11.98
C ALA A 476 17.86 18.42 -11.21
N GLN A 477 16.90 17.48 -11.19
CA GLN A 477 15.70 17.60 -10.36
C GLN A 477 16.03 17.63 -8.86
N VAL A 478 16.92 16.75 -8.40
CA VAL A 478 17.37 16.68 -7.00
C VAL A 478 18.11 17.95 -6.58
N VAL A 479 18.93 18.53 -7.46
CA VAL A 479 19.61 19.81 -7.23
C VAL A 479 18.60 20.95 -7.06
N GLN A 480 17.47 20.91 -7.78
CA GLN A 480 16.39 21.91 -7.67
C GLN A 480 15.53 21.76 -6.42
N TRP A 481 15.74 20.72 -5.61
CA TRP A 481 14.95 20.53 -4.40
C TRP A 481 15.25 21.58 -3.33
N GLU A 482 14.24 21.80 -2.48
CA GLU A 482 14.35 22.63 -1.29
C GLU A 482 15.14 21.89 -0.20
N TRP A 483 16.47 21.96 -0.27
CA TRP A 483 17.37 21.19 0.59
C TRP A 483 17.22 21.49 2.09
N VAL A 484 16.84 22.71 2.45
CA VAL A 484 16.72 23.15 3.85
C VAL A 484 15.62 22.38 4.62
N PRO A 485 14.36 22.33 4.15
CA PRO A 485 13.34 21.50 4.79
C PRO A 485 13.63 20.00 4.66
N ILE A 486 14.21 19.54 3.54
CA ILE A 486 14.58 18.12 3.36
C ILE A 486 15.62 17.68 4.41
N ALA A 487 16.69 18.45 4.62
CA ALA A 487 17.68 18.15 5.65
C ALA A 487 17.05 18.16 7.05
N SER A 488 16.14 19.10 7.33
CA SER A 488 15.41 19.15 8.60
C SER A 488 14.57 17.89 8.84
N TRP A 489 13.88 17.39 7.81
CA TRP A 489 13.14 16.13 7.88
C TRP A 489 14.04 14.89 7.90
N ALA A 490 15.23 14.94 7.30
CA ALA A 490 16.19 13.85 7.33
C ALA A 490 16.63 13.51 8.78
N TYR A 491 16.79 14.52 9.65
CA TYR A 491 17.00 14.28 11.08
C TYR A 491 15.85 13.48 11.71
N VAL A 492 14.60 13.85 11.42
CA VAL A 492 13.42 13.18 11.99
C VAL A 492 13.35 11.74 11.51
N VAL A 493 13.50 11.50 10.21
CA VAL A 493 13.49 10.14 9.65
C VAL A 493 14.64 9.29 10.19
N ALA A 494 15.85 9.85 10.27
CA ALA A 494 17.00 9.14 10.81
C ALA A 494 16.83 8.79 12.30
N VAL A 495 16.24 9.69 13.10
CA VAL A 495 15.87 9.41 14.49
C VAL A 495 14.81 8.31 14.58
N ILE A 496 13.79 8.33 13.72
CA ILE A 496 12.79 7.25 13.65
C ILE A 496 13.48 5.91 13.34
N LEU A 497 14.43 5.86 12.39
CA LEU A 497 15.16 4.64 12.07
C LEU A 497 16.03 4.14 13.24
N ILE A 498 16.67 5.05 13.97
CA ILE A 498 17.45 4.74 15.18
C ILE A 498 16.53 4.18 16.26
N LEU A 499 15.43 4.87 16.57
CA LEU A 499 14.46 4.45 17.58
C LEU A 499 13.79 3.12 17.21
N TYR A 500 13.49 2.89 15.93
CA TYR A 500 12.93 1.63 15.44
C TYR A 500 13.83 0.42 15.77
N LYS A 501 15.16 0.59 15.74
CA LYS A 501 16.11 -0.46 16.11
C LYS A 501 16.34 -0.57 17.62
N ILE A 502 16.36 0.55 18.32
CA ILE A 502 16.69 0.61 19.75
C ILE A 502 15.51 0.20 20.64
N ILE A 503 14.29 0.68 20.35
CA ILE A 503 13.12 0.47 21.22
C ILE A 503 12.83 -1.01 21.52
N PRO A 504 12.85 -1.94 20.54
CA PRO A 504 12.59 -3.36 20.83
C PRO A 504 13.57 -3.98 21.83
N ILE A 505 14.84 -3.58 21.79
CA ILE A 505 15.89 -4.06 22.69
C ILE A 505 15.57 -3.64 24.13
N PHE A 506 15.31 -2.35 24.34
CA PHE A 506 14.92 -1.83 25.66
C PHE A 506 13.58 -2.37 26.14
N LEU A 507 12.63 -2.61 25.22
CA LEU A 507 11.36 -3.22 25.53
C LEU A 507 11.56 -4.65 26.05
N ASN A 508 12.45 -5.44 25.47
CA ASN A 508 12.75 -6.78 25.98
C ASN A 508 13.32 -6.76 27.40
N VAL A 509 14.23 -5.82 27.70
CA VAL A 509 14.76 -5.62 29.05
C VAL A 509 13.64 -5.25 30.03
N LEU A 510 12.77 -4.30 29.64
CA LEU A 510 11.63 -3.90 30.45
C LEU A 510 10.69 -5.09 30.69
N LEU A 511 10.39 -5.89 29.68
CA LEU A 511 9.52 -7.07 29.80
C LEU A 511 10.14 -8.17 30.68
N ALA A 512 11.45 -8.40 30.60
CA ALA A 512 12.14 -9.32 31.50
C ALA A 512 12.12 -8.82 32.96
N TRP A 513 12.30 -7.52 33.17
CA TRP A 513 12.14 -6.88 34.48
C TRP A 513 10.73 -7.04 35.03
N LEU A 514 9.70 -6.74 34.22
CA LEU A 514 8.30 -6.93 34.58
C LEU A 514 8.02 -8.41 34.91
N LYS A 515 8.56 -9.36 34.14
CA LYS A 515 8.42 -10.80 34.41
C LYS A 515 8.98 -11.15 35.79
N SER A 516 10.19 -10.68 36.14
CA SER A 516 10.82 -10.94 37.45
C SER A 516 10.03 -10.39 38.64
N PHE A 517 9.31 -9.28 38.44
CA PHE A 517 8.45 -8.70 39.45
C PHE A 517 7.17 -9.52 39.63
N VAL A 518 6.56 -9.94 38.52
CA VAL A 518 5.27 -10.62 38.51
C VAL A 518 5.34 -12.05 39.04
N THR A 519 6.51 -12.71 38.94
CA THR A 519 6.70 -14.10 39.39
C THR A 519 6.41 -14.31 40.88
N ASN A 520 6.45 -13.26 41.70
CA ASN A 520 6.21 -13.32 43.15
C ASN A 520 4.76 -13.00 43.56
N LEU A 521 3.90 -12.63 42.62
CA LEU A 521 2.52 -12.24 42.92
C LEU A 521 1.57 -13.45 42.89
N PRO A 522 0.50 -13.46 43.71
CA PRO A 522 -0.59 -14.42 43.55
C PRO A 522 -1.27 -14.20 42.20
N PHE A 523 -1.95 -15.22 41.67
CA PHE A 523 -2.54 -15.17 40.31
C PHE A 523 -3.45 -13.95 40.08
N ALA A 524 -4.27 -13.54 41.06
CA ALA A 524 -5.07 -12.32 40.97
C ALA A 524 -4.21 -11.04 40.86
N GLY A 525 -3.09 -11.00 41.59
CA GLY A 525 -2.10 -9.93 41.48
C GLY A 525 -1.40 -9.90 40.12
N ILE A 526 -1.13 -11.08 39.53
CA ILE A 526 -0.60 -11.20 38.16
C ILE A 526 -1.56 -10.57 37.14
N LEU A 527 -2.86 -10.87 37.24
CA LEU A 527 -3.88 -10.30 36.37
C LEU A 527 -3.99 -8.77 36.52
N GLY A 528 -4.11 -8.29 37.76
CA GLY A 528 -4.21 -6.86 38.06
C GLY A 528 -2.97 -6.07 37.61
N PHE A 529 -1.77 -6.62 37.85
CA PHE A 529 -0.53 -6.00 37.40
C PHE A 529 -0.40 -6.00 35.88
N THR A 530 -0.67 -7.13 35.21
CA THR A 530 -0.60 -7.22 33.74
C THR A 530 -1.57 -6.24 33.10
N PHE A 531 -2.77 -6.07 33.67
CA PHE A 531 -3.73 -5.07 33.23
C PHE A 531 -3.18 -3.64 33.42
N ALA A 532 -2.67 -3.28 34.60
CA ALA A 532 -2.14 -1.95 34.88
C ALA A 532 -0.91 -1.59 34.02
N ALA A 533 0.04 -2.53 33.89
CA ALA A 533 1.22 -2.36 33.05
C ALA A 533 0.83 -2.25 31.57
N GLY A 534 -0.08 -3.10 31.10
CA GLY A 534 -0.62 -3.03 29.75
C GLY A 534 -1.32 -1.69 29.48
N MET A 535 -2.10 -1.17 30.43
CA MET A 535 -2.78 0.12 30.31
C MET A 535 -1.76 1.25 30.17
N PHE A 536 -0.72 1.26 31.02
CA PHE A 536 0.36 2.24 30.94
C PHE A 536 1.08 2.18 29.59
N LEU A 537 1.46 0.98 29.14
CA LEU A 537 2.14 0.79 27.85
C LEU A 537 1.27 1.24 26.68
N PHE A 538 -0.03 0.96 26.68
CA PHE A 538 -0.94 1.48 25.65
C PHE A 538 -1.05 3.00 25.66
N MET A 539 -0.84 3.69 26.78
CA MET A 539 -0.85 5.15 26.82
C MET A 539 0.40 5.77 26.17
N LEU A 540 1.45 4.98 25.95
CA LEU A 540 2.68 5.44 25.31
C LEU A 540 2.55 5.38 23.78
N PRO A 541 2.66 6.52 23.07
CA PRO A 541 2.56 6.56 21.60
C PRO A 541 3.49 5.59 20.84
N PRO A 542 4.77 5.36 21.26
CA PRO A 542 5.69 4.52 20.49
C PRO A 542 5.55 3.02 20.76
N VAL A 543 4.74 2.60 21.75
CA VAL A 543 4.61 1.18 22.13
C VAL A 543 3.48 0.56 21.32
N PRO A 544 3.77 -0.43 20.46
CA PRO A 544 2.72 -1.12 19.71
C PRO A 544 1.97 -2.10 20.64
N GLY A 545 0.72 -2.41 20.35
CA GLY A 545 -0.08 -3.38 21.13
C GLY A 545 0.45 -4.83 21.15
N PRO A 546 1.02 -5.39 20.07
CA PRO A 546 1.40 -6.80 20.03
C PRO A 546 2.35 -7.32 21.12
N PRO A 547 3.42 -6.60 21.50
CA PRO A 547 4.25 -6.99 22.65
C PRO A 547 3.48 -7.14 23.96
N ILE A 548 2.42 -6.35 24.18
CA ILE A 548 1.61 -6.40 25.41
C ILE A 548 0.81 -7.71 25.48
N TYR A 549 0.16 -8.10 24.38
CA TYR A 549 -0.60 -9.35 24.31
C TYR A 549 0.32 -10.58 24.39
N LEU A 550 1.47 -10.52 23.72
CA LEU A 550 2.49 -11.57 23.78
C LEU A 550 3.02 -11.73 25.22
N PHE A 551 3.31 -10.63 25.90
CA PHE A 551 3.72 -10.64 27.31
C PHE A 551 2.62 -11.22 28.23
N GLY A 552 1.36 -10.83 28.03
CA GLY A 552 0.23 -11.41 28.75
C GLY A 552 0.17 -12.93 28.58
N GLY A 553 0.38 -13.42 27.36
CA GLY A 553 0.47 -14.85 27.05
C GLY A 553 1.58 -15.56 27.83
N LEU A 554 2.79 -15.00 27.83
CA LEU A 554 3.95 -15.56 28.55
C LEU A 554 3.74 -15.64 30.07
N VAL A 555 3.06 -14.66 30.65
CA VAL A 555 2.95 -14.52 32.11
C VAL A 555 1.72 -15.22 32.69
N ILE A 556 0.55 -15.05 32.07
CA ILE A 556 -0.73 -15.52 32.63
C ILE A 556 -0.90 -17.03 32.42
N SER A 557 -0.58 -17.53 31.22
CA SER A 557 -0.84 -18.94 30.86
C SER A 557 -0.05 -19.93 31.72
N GLY A 558 1.18 -19.59 32.08
CA GLY A 558 2.08 -20.42 32.88
C GLY A 558 1.78 -20.48 34.38
N ARG A 559 0.96 -19.55 34.90
CA ARG A 559 0.71 -19.38 36.34
C ARG A 559 -0.75 -19.60 36.73
N CYS A 560 -1.58 -20.00 35.78
CA CYS A 560 -3.00 -20.23 36.02
C CYS A 560 -3.23 -21.48 36.89
N PRO A 561 -3.93 -21.35 38.04
CA PRO A 561 -4.19 -22.49 38.92
C PRO A 561 -5.13 -23.53 38.29
N TRP A 562 -5.92 -23.13 37.29
CA TRP A 562 -6.83 -24.01 36.55
C TRP A 562 -6.16 -24.69 35.34
N GLY A 563 -4.85 -24.51 35.17
CA GLY A 563 -4.08 -25.11 34.09
C GLY A 563 -3.89 -24.19 32.88
N PHE A 564 -3.01 -24.64 31.99
CA PHE A 564 -2.48 -23.85 30.88
C PHE A 564 -3.57 -23.28 29.95
N TRP A 565 -4.51 -24.12 29.50
CA TRP A 565 -5.56 -23.70 28.57
C TRP A 565 -6.53 -22.67 29.16
N TRP A 566 -6.91 -22.82 30.44
CA TRP A 566 -7.68 -21.80 31.14
C TRP A 566 -6.89 -20.50 31.28
N GLY A 567 -5.57 -20.61 31.51
CA GLY A 567 -4.67 -19.45 31.48
C GLY A 567 -4.67 -18.72 30.13
N CYS A 568 -4.66 -19.45 29.01
CA CYS A 568 -4.79 -18.88 27.68
C CYS A 568 -6.13 -18.13 27.49
N VAL A 569 -7.25 -18.75 27.88
CA VAL A 569 -8.59 -18.15 27.77
C VAL A 569 -8.68 -16.86 28.60
N ILE A 570 -8.23 -16.90 29.86
CA ILE A 570 -8.21 -15.74 30.76
C ILE A 570 -7.33 -14.63 30.18
N CYS A 571 -6.16 -14.99 29.65
CA CYS A 571 -5.25 -14.03 29.01
C CYS A 571 -5.91 -13.33 27.82
N ILE A 572 -6.55 -14.07 26.92
CA ILE A 572 -7.26 -13.52 25.75
C ILE A 572 -8.34 -12.54 26.20
N LEU A 573 -9.19 -12.95 27.15
CA LEU A 573 -10.26 -12.09 27.68
C LEU A 573 -9.70 -10.82 28.33
N LEU A 574 -8.66 -10.96 29.16
CA LEU A 574 -8.00 -9.83 29.80
C LEU A 574 -7.42 -8.87 28.76
N CYS A 575 -6.75 -9.37 27.71
CA CYS A 575 -6.16 -8.55 26.65
C CYS A 575 -7.22 -7.80 25.83
N VAL A 576 -8.37 -8.42 25.56
CA VAL A 576 -9.50 -7.76 24.88
C VAL A 576 -10.06 -6.64 25.75
N VAL A 577 -10.34 -6.91 27.03
CA VAL A 577 -10.85 -5.90 27.98
C VAL A 577 -9.86 -4.75 28.13
N LEU A 578 -8.57 -5.08 28.29
CA LEU A 578 -7.46 -4.13 28.35
C LEU A 578 -7.45 -3.20 27.13
N LYS A 579 -7.54 -3.77 25.93
CA LYS A 579 -7.55 -3.02 24.68
C LYS A 579 -8.75 -2.07 24.58
N LEU A 580 -9.95 -2.53 24.92
CA LEU A 580 -11.16 -1.69 24.90
C LEU A 580 -11.08 -0.54 25.91
N CYS A 581 -10.55 -0.82 27.11
CA CYS A 581 -10.31 0.20 28.14
C CYS A 581 -9.28 1.24 27.69
N ALA A 582 -8.16 0.78 27.10
CA ALA A 582 -7.13 1.64 26.56
C ALA A 582 -7.68 2.56 25.47
N CYS A 583 -8.46 2.02 24.51
CA CYS A 583 -9.12 2.82 23.49
C CYS A 583 -10.07 3.87 24.09
N ALA A 584 -10.84 3.51 25.12
CA ALA A 584 -11.75 4.44 25.77
C ALA A 584 -11.02 5.60 26.46
N ILE A 585 -9.94 5.29 27.20
CA ILE A 585 -9.11 6.30 27.87
C ILE A 585 -8.39 7.18 26.85
N GLN A 586 -7.77 6.59 25.83
CA GLN A 586 -7.09 7.34 24.76
C GLN A 586 -8.07 8.26 24.03
N GLN A 587 -9.29 7.80 23.73
CA GLN A 587 -10.30 8.62 23.06
C GLN A 587 -10.80 9.75 23.94
N LYS A 588 -11.21 9.46 25.19
CA LYS A 588 -11.87 10.44 26.07
C LYS A 588 -10.90 11.36 26.79
N ILE A 589 -9.87 10.80 27.43
CA ILE A 589 -8.96 11.58 28.25
C ILE A 589 -7.94 12.28 27.35
N ILE A 590 -7.28 11.56 26.45
CA ILE A 590 -6.23 12.17 25.62
C ILE A 590 -6.86 12.88 24.41
N GLY A 591 -7.59 12.13 23.57
CA GLY A 591 -8.09 12.60 22.28
C GLY A 591 -9.03 13.80 22.39
N GLN A 592 -10.02 13.79 23.29
CA GLN A 592 -10.92 14.94 23.43
C GLN A 592 -10.22 16.17 24.04
N LEU A 593 -9.31 15.99 25.01
CA LEU A 593 -8.52 17.10 25.56
C LEU A 593 -7.61 17.70 24.48
N LEU A 594 -6.94 16.89 23.68
CA LEU A 594 -6.12 17.37 22.56
C LEU A 594 -7.00 18.00 21.45
N GLY A 595 -8.17 17.44 21.18
CA GLY A 595 -9.16 17.94 20.23
C GLY A 595 -9.81 19.27 20.61
N SER A 596 -9.66 19.72 21.87
CA SER A 596 -10.06 21.07 22.28
C SER A 596 -9.10 22.15 21.75
N ARG A 597 -7.86 21.78 21.42
CA ARG A 597 -6.81 22.70 20.98
C ARG A 597 -6.78 22.83 19.46
N GLN A 598 -7.05 24.03 18.95
CA GLN A 598 -7.08 24.30 17.50
C GLN A 598 -5.78 23.93 16.78
N TRP A 599 -4.62 24.23 17.38
CA TRP A 599 -3.32 23.89 16.77
C TRP A 599 -3.11 22.39 16.59
N ILE A 600 -3.66 21.55 17.49
CA ILE A 600 -3.58 20.10 17.35
C ILE A 600 -4.52 19.63 16.24
N ARG A 601 -5.74 20.15 16.20
CA ARG A 601 -6.70 19.86 15.11
C ARG A 601 -6.10 20.22 13.74
N HIS A 602 -5.40 21.36 13.67
CA HIS A 602 -4.67 21.81 12.48
C HIS A 602 -3.52 20.85 12.12
N MET A 603 -2.66 20.50 13.09
CA MET A 603 -1.54 19.57 12.89
C MET A 603 -2.00 18.17 12.44
N VAL A 604 -3.13 17.69 12.96
CA VAL A 604 -3.76 16.43 12.56
C VAL A 604 -4.44 16.55 11.19
N GLY A 605 -4.78 17.77 10.76
CA GLY A 605 -5.39 18.04 9.46
C GLY A 605 -6.82 17.53 9.36
N ILE A 606 -7.63 17.63 10.43
CA ILE A 606 -9.00 17.10 10.42
C ILE A 606 -9.92 17.74 9.36
N HIS A 607 -9.58 18.95 8.91
CA HIS A 607 -10.29 19.68 7.86
C HIS A 607 -9.92 19.20 6.45
N ARG A 608 -8.81 18.45 6.32
CA ARG A 608 -8.31 17.96 5.04
C ARG A 608 -9.17 16.79 4.53
N PRO A 609 -9.34 16.64 3.20
CA PRO A 609 -10.21 15.63 2.59
C PRO A 609 -9.99 14.20 3.09
N PHE A 610 -8.73 13.79 3.24
CA PHE A 610 -8.39 12.44 3.71
C PHE A 610 -8.91 12.15 5.13
N MET A 611 -8.74 13.09 6.06
CA MET A 611 -9.20 12.91 7.45
C MET A 611 -10.73 12.96 7.54
N ARG A 612 -11.37 13.77 6.70
CA ARG A 612 -12.84 13.80 6.57
C ARG A 612 -13.40 12.51 6.00
N ALA A 613 -12.69 11.84 5.09
CA ALA A 613 -13.07 10.52 4.61
C ALA A 613 -13.05 9.49 5.75
N ILE A 614 -11.97 9.47 6.56
CA ILE A 614 -11.88 8.62 7.76
C ILE A 614 -13.02 8.93 8.72
N GLU A 615 -13.25 10.21 9.03
CA GLU A 615 -14.33 10.66 9.91
C GLU A 615 -15.70 10.17 9.41
N ALA A 616 -15.97 10.29 8.10
CA ALA A 616 -17.23 9.84 7.50
C ALA A 616 -17.45 8.33 7.64
N VAL A 617 -16.39 7.51 7.50
CA VAL A 617 -16.48 6.05 7.73
C VAL A 617 -16.76 5.73 9.19
N LEU A 618 -16.07 6.40 10.11
CA LEU A 618 -16.16 6.16 11.55
C LEU A 618 -17.45 6.71 12.18
N ARG A 619 -18.09 7.71 11.57
CA ARG A 619 -19.38 8.27 12.03
C ARG A 619 -20.59 7.39 11.70
N ARG A 620 -20.49 6.46 10.75
CA ARG A 620 -21.61 5.56 10.39
C ARG A 620 -22.05 4.78 11.64
N PRO A 621 -23.35 4.65 11.95
CA PRO A 621 -23.79 3.90 13.12
C PRO A 621 -23.55 2.38 12.94
N GLY A 622 -23.40 1.66 14.05
CA GLY A 622 -23.25 0.22 14.09
C GLY A 622 -21.83 -0.28 13.80
N MET A 623 -21.72 -1.59 13.57
CA MET A 623 -20.47 -2.30 13.27
C MET A 623 -20.30 -2.45 11.76
N ASN A 624 -20.03 -1.35 11.04
CA ASN A 624 -19.73 -1.41 9.61
C ASN A 624 -18.30 -1.88 9.36
N PHE A 625 -18.12 -2.69 8.31
CA PHE A 625 -16.81 -3.24 7.90
C PHE A 625 -15.70 -2.18 7.90
N GLY A 626 -15.91 -1.04 7.24
CA GLY A 626 -14.90 0.02 7.14
C GLY A 626 -14.47 0.62 8.49
N LYS A 627 -15.40 0.76 9.46
CA LYS A 627 -15.06 1.22 10.80
C LYS A 627 -14.23 0.18 11.53
N CYS A 628 -14.61 -1.09 11.46
CA CYS A 628 -13.84 -2.17 12.07
C CYS A 628 -12.42 -2.24 11.52
N MET A 629 -12.27 -2.13 10.20
CA MET A 629 -10.96 -2.15 9.55
C MET A 629 -10.09 -0.95 9.96
N ILE A 630 -10.65 0.27 10.03
CA ILE A 630 -9.91 1.46 10.49
C ILE A 630 -9.50 1.31 11.97
N LEU A 631 -10.44 0.94 12.85
CA LEU A 631 -10.19 0.90 14.30
C LEU A 631 -9.29 -0.27 14.74
N CYS A 632 -9.31 -1.38 14.00
CA CYS A 632 -8.48 -2.56 14.31
C CYS A 632 -7.19 -2.62 13.47
N GLY A 633 -7.16 -1.96 12.31
CA GLY A 633 -5.98 -1.92 11.43
C GLY A 633 -5.08 -0.72 11.68
N GLY A 634 -5.65 0.42 12.08
CA GLY A 634 -4.86 1.60 12.42
C GLY A 634 -3.98 1.38 13.66
N PRO A 635 -2.85 2.09 13.79
CA PRO A 635 -2.04 2.02 15.00
C PRO A 635 -2.86 2.44 16.22
N ASP A 636 -2.76 1.65 17.30
CA ASP A 636 -3.69 1.68 18.43
C ASP A 636 -3.87 3.07 19.07
N TRP A 637 -2.75 3.69 19.44
CA TRP A 637 -2.75 5.00 20.11
C TRP A 637 -3.20 6.12 19.16
N PRO A 638 -2.59 6.32 17.96
CA PRO A 638 -3.00 7.40 17.07
C PRO A 638 -4.47 7.31 16.65
N THR A 639 -4.99 6.10 16.41
CA THR A 639 -6.37 5.90 15.94
C THR A 639 -7.40 6.26 17.01
N SER A 640 -7.18 5.82 18.25
CA SER A 640 -8.10 6.10 19.37
C SER A 640 -8.04 7.56 19.79
N VAL A 641 -6.84 8.16 19.83
CA VAL A 641 -6.67 9.60 20.08
C VAL A 641 -7.32 10.42 18.97
N LEU A 642 -7.14 10.04 17.70
CA LEU A 642 -7.77 10.68 16.56
C LEU A 642 -9.31 10.64 16.65
N ALA A 643 -9.88 9.49 17.03
CA ALA A 643 -11.32 9.39 17.26
C ALA A 643 -11.82 10.38 18.33
N GLY A 644 -11.00 10.64 19.35
CA GLY A 644 -11.27 11.64 20.37
C GLY A 644 -11.17 13.07 19.84
N ILE A 645 -10.15 13.35 19.02
CA ILE A 645 -9.96 14.66 18.36
C ILE A 645 -11.15 15.01 17.46
N MET A 646 -11.67 14.02 16.73
CA MET A 646 -12.86 14.15 15.88
C MET A 646 -14.19 14.09 16.66
N ARG A 647 -14.13 13.93 17.99
CA ARG A 647 -15.29 13.85 18.90
C ARG A 647 -16.30 12.76 18.50
N LEU A 648 -15.80 11.59 18.10
CA LEU A 648 -16.64 10.45 17.77
C LEU A 648 -17.30 9.84 19.01
N SER A 649 -18.42 9.13 18.80
CA SER A 649 -19.11 8.40 19.87
C SER A 649 -18.22 7.27 20.40
N LEU A 650 -17.98 7.26 21.71
CA LEU A 650 -17.15 6.23 22.36
C LEU A 650 -17.74 4.85 22.16
N LEU A 651 -19.06 4.69 22.41
CA LEU A 651 -19.73 3.39 22.27
C LEU A 651 -19.58 2.83 20.85
N GLN A 652 -19.75 3.67 19.83
CA GLN A 652 -19.61 3.26 18.44
C GLN A 652 -18.16 2.87 18.09
N CYS A 653 -17.17 3.58 18.64
CA CYS A 653 -15.76 3.23 18.48
C CYS A 653 -15.43 1.92 19.20
N THR A 654 -15.83 1.75 20.46
CA THR A 654 -15.58 0.52 21.23
C THR A 654 -16.22 -0.70 20.57
N ILE A 655 -17.46 -0.60 20.07
CA ILE A 655 -18.11 -1.67 19.29
C ILE A 655 -17.32 -1.97 18.01
N GLY A 656 -16.90 -0.93 17.27
CA GLY A 656 -16.08 -1.10 16.07
C GLY A 656 -14.69 -1.68 16.34
N THR A 657 -14.18 -1.59 17.57
CA THR A 657 -12.90 -2.19 17.99
C THR A 657 -13.05 -3.65 18.43
N LEU A 658 -14.25 -4.18 18.69
CA LEU A 658 -14.44 -5.58 19.11
C LEU A 658 -13.76 -6.62 18.21
N PRO A 659 -13.73 -6.48 16.86
CA PRO A 659 -13.01 -7.41 15.99
C PRO A 659 -11.49 -7.51 16.23
N VAL A 660 -10.90 -6.64 17.07
CA VAL A 660 -9.50 -6.77 17.50
C VAL A 660 -9.20 -8.12 18.17
N ILE A 661 -10.23 -8.83 18.65
CA ILE A 661 -10.10 -10.19 19.17
C ILE A 661 -9.43 -11.14 18.16
N PHE A 662 -9.66 -10.95 16.85
CA PHE A 662 -9.03 -11.76 15.81
C PHE A 662 -7.51 -11.57 15.72
N SER A 663 -6.98 -10.42 16.16
CA SER A 663 -5.55 -10.17 16.28
C SER A 663 -5.01 -10.54 17.67
N THR A 664 -5.83 -10.34 18.71
CA THR A 664 -5.46 -10.58 20.11
C THR A 664 -5.30 -12.06 20.44
N ILE A 665 -6.23 -12.92 19.97
CA ILE A 665 -6.16 -14.37 20.16
C ILE A 665 -4.81 -14.94 19.71
N PRO A 666 -4.41 -14.77 18.44
CA PRO A 666 -3.17 -15.37 17.99
C PRO A 666 -1.94 -14.78 18.70
N LEU A 667 -1.90 -13.50 19.04
CA LEU A 667 -0.77 -12.93 19.80
C LEU A 667 -0.65 -13.46 21.24
N ALA A 668 -1.76 -13.55 21.96
CA ALA A 668 -1.79 -14.11 23.30
C ALA A 668 -1.39 -15.60 23.29
N LEU A 669 -1.84 -16.35 22.28
CA LEU A 669 -1.45 -17.75 22.09
C LEU A 669 0.02 -17.89 21.69
N THR A 670 0.58 -17.01 20.85
CA THR A 670 2.02 -17.01 20.55
C THR A 670 2.85 -16.93 21.84
N GLY A 671 2.54 -15.95 22.70
CA GLY A 671 3.23 -15.83 23.99
C GLY A 671 3.06 -17.07 24.86
N SER A 672 1.84 -17.61 24.93
CA SER A 672 1.54 -18.81 25.73
C SER A 672 2.27 -20.05 25.22
N PHE A 673 2.36 -20.25 23.90
CA PHE A 673 3.06 -21.39 23.31
C PHE A 673 4.57 -21.26 23.39
N TYR A 674 5.12 -20.04 23.29
CA TYR A 674 6.55 -19.81 23.52
C TYR A 674 7.01 -20.14 24.94
N LEU A 675 6.12 -20.06 25.93
CA LEU A 675 6.42 -20.54 27.28
C LEU A 675 6.75 -22.05 27.32
N LYS A 676 6.11 -22.84 26.44
CA LYS A 676 6.27 -24.30 26.36
C LYS A 676 7.25 -24.74 25.27
N ARG A 677 7.96 -23.81 24.63
CA ARG A 677 8.86 -24.13 23.51
C ARG A 677 9.93 -25.17 23.85
N ASP A 678 10.37 -25.18 25.12
CA ASP A 678 11.41 -26.09 25.60
C ASP A 678 10.83 -27.48 25.95
N GLU A 679 9.51 -27.63 26.06
CA GLU A 679 8.84 -28.94 26.27
C GLU A 679 8.76 -29.76 24.98
N SER A 680 8.52 -29.11 23.84
CA SER A 680 8.37 -29.77 22.54
C SER A 680 8.48 -28.78 21.39
N GLU A 681 9.04 -29.22 20.26
CA GLU A 681 9.09 -28.45 19.01
C GLU A 681 7.67 -28.09 18.50
N VAL A 682 6.66 -28.90 18.84
CA VAL A 682 5.25 -28.63 18.50
C VAL A 682 4.81 -27.26 19.04
N TRP A 683 5.23 -26.88 20.25
CA TRP A 683 4.86 -25.60 20.84
C TRP A 683 5.55 -24.41 20.15
N ALA A 684 6.81 -24.55 19.75
CA ALA A 684 7.51 -23.53 18.97
C ALA A 684 6.82 -23.33 17.61
N ARG A 685 6.47 -24.42 16.91
CA ARG A 685 5.73 -24.40 15.64
C ARG A 685 4.34 -23.77 15.80
N ALA A 686 3.61 -24.13 16.86
CA ALA A 686 2.30 -23.54 17.16
C ALA A 686 2.42 -22.03 17.45
N GLY A 687 3.43 -21.60 18.22
CA GLY A 687 3.70 -20.19 18.50
C GLY A 687 3.97 -19.38 17.22
N ASN A 688 4.79 -19.93 16.32
CA ASN A 688 5.10 -19.33 15.01
C ASN A 688 3.88 -19.28 14.09
N LEU A 689 3.04 -20.32 14.08
CA LEU A 689 1.79 -20.35 13.33
C LEU A 689 0.84 -19.25 13.82
N MET A 690 0.66 -19.12 15.13
CA MET A 690 -0.17 -18.07 15.72
C MET A 690 0.40 -16.68 15.40
N PHE A 691 1.72 -16.49 15.45
CA PHE A 691 2.31 -15.20 15.10
C PHE A 691 2.03 -14.85 13.63
N SER A 692 2.17 -15.83 12.73
CA SER A 692 1.84 -15.68 11.31
C SER A 692 0.36 -15.35 11.06
N LEU A 693 -0.55 -15.98 11.83
CA LEU A 693 -1.98 -15.71 11.76
C LEU A 693 -2.31 -14.27 12.20
N THR A 694 -1.72 -13.79 13.30
CA THR A 694 -1.85 -12.39 13.75
C THR A 694 -1.52 -11.43 12.63
N ALA A 695 -0.39 -11.69 12.00
CA ALA A 695 0.18 -10.83 11.03
C ALA A 695 -0.73 -10.82 9.78
N THR A 696 -1.29 -11.97 9.39
CA THR A 696 -2.28 -12.10 8.31
C THR A 696 -3.53 -11.27 8.61
N VAL A 697 -4.08 -11.38 9.82
CA VAL A 697 -5.23 -10.58 10.27
C VAL A 697 -4.94 -9.08 10.21
N SER A 698 -3.74 -8.67 10.64
CA SER A 698 -3.31 -7.25 10.62
C SER A 698 -3.27 -6.70 9.19
N VAL A 699 -2.75 -7.49 8.25
CA VAL A 699 -2.70 -7.16 6.84
C VAL A 699 -4.10 -7.05 6.22
N THR A 700 -5.01 -7.98 6.57
CA THR A 700 -6.41 -7.90 6.16
C THR A 700 -7.06 -6.61 6.67
N PHE A 701 -6.80 -6.22 7.91
CA PHE A 701 -7.30 -4.96 8.46
C PHE A 701 -6.72 -3.74 7.73
N TRP A 702 -5.44 -3.74 7.38
CA TRP A 702 -4.84 -2.64 6.60
C TRP A 702 -5.42 -2.51 5.19
N ALA A 703 -5.57 -3.63 4.48
CA ALA A 703 -6.18 -3.64 3.16
C ALA A 703 -7.64 -3.16 3.23
N GLY A 704 -8.42 -3.68 4.18
CA GLY A 704 -9.80 -3.27 4.42
C GLY A 704 -9.94 -1.80 4.82
N MET A 705 -8.98 -1.27 5.58
CA MET A 705 -8.91 0.15 5.98
C MET A 705 -8.69 1.03 4.76
N GLY A 706 -7.67 0.72 3.94
CA GLY A 706 -7.39 1.46 2.71
C GLY A 706 -8.58 1.43 1.74
N TRP A 707 -9.20 0.26 1.56
CA TRP A 707 -10.41 0.12 0.75
C TRP A 707 -11.58 0.97 1.27
N ALA A 708 -11.85 0.94 2.58
CA ALA A 708 -12.96 1.69 3.16
C ALA A 708 -12.79 3.21 3.09
N ILE A 709 -11.56 3.70 3.29
CA ILE A 709 -11.23 5.13 3.13
C ILE A 709 -11.42 5.54 1.67
N GLN A 710 -10.93 4.72 0.74
CA GLN A 710 -11.08 5.00 -0.69
C GLN A 710 -12.54 4.99 -1.14
N ASP A 711 -13.32 4.01 -0.70
CA ASP A 711 -14.76 3.93 -0.98
C ASP A 711 -15.51 5.17 -0.48
N ALA A 712 -15.15 5.67 0.71
CA ALA A 712 -15.72 6.91 1.25
C ALA A 712 -15.29 8.14 0.43
N PHE A 713 -14.02 8.20 0.02
CA PHE A 713 -13.51 9.27 -0.83
C PHE A 713 -14.25 9.32 -2.17
N ASP A 714 -14.45 8.17 -2.82
CA ASP A 714 -15.12 8.07 -4.12
C ASP A 714 -16.62 8.41 -4.02
N LYS A 715 -17.30 7.92 -2.99
CA LYS A 715 -18.76 8.13 -2.82
C LYS A 715 -19.13 9.51 -2.29
N LEU A 716 -18.27 10.11 -1.48
CA LEU A 716 -18.55 11.36 -0.78
C LEU A 716 -17.61 12.50 -1.22
N ASN A 717 -16.95 12.38 -2.36
CA ASN A 717 -15.93 13.34 -2.83
C ASN A 717 -16.40 14.80 -2.70
N ASP A 718 -17.63 15.10 -3.15
CA ASP A 718 -18.16 16.47 -3.10
C ASP A 718 -18.38 16.93 -1.66
N GLN A 719 -18.94 16.07 -0.80
CA GLN A 719 -19.17 16.39 0.61
C GLN A 719 -17.87 16.49 1.42
N ILE A 720 -16.86 15.71 1.05
CA ILE A 720 -15.54 15.69 1.69
C ILE A 720 -14.74 16.93 1.31
N ASN A 721 -14.85 17.41 0.06
CA ASN A 721 -14.17 18.62 -0.40
C ASN A 721 -14.97 19.90 -0.13
N ALA A 722 -16.25 19.79 0.24
CA ALA A 722 -17.09 20.94 0.55
C ALA A 722 -16.46 21.80 1.67
N PRO A 723 -16.26 23.11 1.48
CA PRO A 723 -15.83 24.01 2.53
C PRO A 723 -16.85 23.99 3.69
N LYS A 724 -16.36 24.11 4.93
CA LYS A 724 -17.19 24.05 6.13
C LYS A 724 -16.87 25.21 7.05
N VAL A 725 -17.92 25.86 7.56
CA VAL A 725 -17.79 26.99 8.49
C VAL A 725 -17.00 26.59 9.75
N GLU A 726 -17.19 25.36 10.25
CA GLU A 726 -16.45 24.84 11.42
C GLU A 726 -14.93 24.74 11.24
N PHE A 727 -14.44 24.75 9.99
CA PHE A 727 -13.03 24.61 9.65
C PHE A 727 -12.38 25.90 9.17
N VAL A 728 -13.11 27.02 9.08
CA VAL A 728 -12.57 28.32 8.62
C VAL A 728 -11.33 28.75 9.42
N ASN A 729 -11.31 28.51 10.73
CA ASN A 729 -10.15 28.82 11.57
C ASN A 729 -8.94 27.91 11.27
N LEU A 730 -9.16 26.66 10.86
CA LEU A 730 -8.09 25.73 10.50
C LEU A 730 -7.55 26.03 9.11
N ASP A 731 -8.44 26.31 8.14
CA ASP A 731 -8.06 26.76 6.80
C ASP A 731 -7.24 28.07 6.87
N TRP A 732 -7.58 28.97 7.80
CA TRP A 732 -6.79 30.19 8.05
C TRP A 732 -5.37 29.88 8.52
N LEU A 733 -5.18 28.87 9.36
CA LEU A 733 -3.86 28.46 9.83
C LEU A 733 -3.02 27.85 8.70
N ASP A 734 -3.62 27.04 7.82
CA ASP A 734 -2.95 26.52 6.61
C ASP A 734 -2.54 27.70 5.71
N TYR A 735 -3.45 28.66 5.48
CA TYR A 735 -3.15 29.88 4.71
C TYR A 735 -1.99 30.68 5.33
N CYS A 736 -1.99 30.86 6.66
CA CYS A 736 -0.90 31.53 7.35
C CYS A 736 0.42 30.77 7.20
N GLU A 737 0.42 29.45 7.36
CA GLU A 737 1.61 28.61 7.21
C GLU A 737 2.18 28.71 5.79
N ASP A 738 1.33 28.64 4.77
CA ASP A 738 1.72 28.77 3.37
C ASP A 738 2.31 30.16 3.08
N ARG A 739 1.72 31.23 3.60
CA ARG A 739 2.22 32.61 3.43
C ARG A 739 3.53 32.85 4.18
N ILE A 740 3.67 32.31 5.39
CA ILE A 740 4.93 32.35 6.13
C ILE A 740 5.99 31.54 5.39
N LYS A 741 5.64 30.35 4.88
CA LYS A 741 6.56 29.51 4.13
C LYS A 741 7.03 30.21 2.86
N GLU A 742 6.12 30.82 2.10
CA GLU A 742 6.41 31.59 0.88
C GLU A 742 7.36 32.76 1.16
N LYS A 743 7.06 33.59 2.18
CA LYS A 743 7.82 34.82 2.45
C LYS A 743 9.08 34.63 3.30
N CYS A 744 9.13 33.59 4.13
CA CYS A 744 10.28 33.29 5.00
C CYS A 744 11.12 32.11 4.49
N GLN A 745 10.90 31.66 3.25
CA GLN A 745 11.64 30.55 2.68
C GLN A 745 13.11 30.94 2.52
N LEU A 746 13.99 30.25 3.24
CA LEU A 746 15.43 30.38 3.02
C LEU A 746 15.87 29.35 2.01
N LYS A 747 16.53 29.81 0.95
CA LYS A 747 17.27 28.93 0.05
C LYS A 747 18.55 28.49 0.75
N ALA A 748 19.08 27.33 0.34
CA ALA A 748 20.35 26.84 0.90
C ALA A 748 21.49 27.87 0.75
N THR A 749 21.45 28.68 -0.30
CA THR A 749 22.37 29.78 -0.61
C THR A 749 22.35 30.90 0.41
N ASP A 750 21.23 31.13 1.07
CA ASP A 750 21.01 32.25 1.99
C ASP A 750 21.57 31.95 3.39
N LEU A 751 21.83 30.67 3.68
CA LEU A 751 22.50 30.27 4.92
C LEU A 751 23.99 30.63 4.85
N PRO A 752 24.55 31.30 5.88
CA PRO A 752 25.98 31.50 6.00
C PRO A 752 26.69 30.14 6.11
N TYR A 753 27.94 30.08 5.65
CA TYR A 753 28.68 28.83 5.51
C TYR A 753 28.70 27.97 6.78
N TRP A 754 28.87 28.59 7.96
CA TRP A 754 28.86 27.85 9.23
C TRP A 754 27.48 27.27 9.58
N ALA A 755 26.39 28.01 9.37
CA ALA A 755 25.04 27.53 9.65
C ALA A 755 24.63 26.44 8.65
N ARG A 756 25.07 26.59 7.39
CA ARG A 756 24.95 25.57 6.35
C ARG A 756 25.70 24.30 6.75
N PHE A 757 26.95 24.42 7.18
CA PHE A 757 27.76 23.30 7.66
C PHE A 757 27.11 22.60 8.87
N CYS A 758 26.67 23.33 9.89
CA CYS A 758 25.97 22.74 11.03
C CYS A 758 24.70 22.01 10.60
N HIS A 759 23.88 22.63 9.74
CA HIS A 759 22.61 22.04 9.33
C HIS A 759 22.77 20.76 8.51
N PHE A 760 23.53 20.84 7.40
CA PHE A 760 23.71 19.74 6.46
C PHE A 760 24.73 18.71 6.96
N GLY A 761 25.80 19.15 7.61
CA GLY A 761 26.80 18.26 8.21
C GLY A 761 26.21 17.42 9.33
N GLY A 762 25.41 18.02 10.23
CA GLY A 762 24.71 17.25 11.25
C GLY A 762 23.64 16.31 10.67
N ALA A 763 22.97 16.69 9.57
CA ALA A 763 21.98 15.82 8.92
C ALA A 763 22.67 14.60 8.30
N LEU A 764 23.79 14.83 7.60
CA LEU A 764 24.61 13.77 7.02
C LEU A 764 25.16 12.83 8.10
N LEU A 765 25.65 13.38 9.21
CA LEU A 765 26.13 12.60 10.35
C LEU A 765 25.00 11.75 10.97
N MET A 766 23.81 12.33 11.18
CA MET A 766 22.64 11.61 11.70
C MET A 766 22.21 10.48 10.75
N VAL A 767 22.15 10.74 9.44
CA VAL A 767 21.85 9.72 8.43
C VAL A 767 22.89 8.61 8.46
N PHE A 768 24.18 8.94 8.51
CA PHE A 768 25.25 7.96 8.60
C PHE A 768 25.10 7.05 9.81
N VAL A 769 24.89 7.60 11.02
CA VAL A 769 24.69 6.80 12.23
C VAL A 769 23.44 5.93 12.12
N SER A 770 22.32 6.48 11.61
CA SER A 770 21.09 5.71 11.43
C SER A 770 21.27 4.50 10.51
N GLN A 771 22.09 4.65 9.45
CA GLN A 771 22.41 3.57 8.52
C GLN A 771 23.32 2.53 9.17
N VAL A 772 24.32 2.94 9.95
CA VAL A 772 25.16 2.01 10.72
C VAL A 772 24.31 1.20 11.70
N PHE A 773 23.43 1.85 12.47
CA PHE A 773 22.53 1.16 13.39
C PHE A 773 21.53 0.26 12.68
N PHE A 774 21.05 0.65 11.49
CA PHE A 774 20.09 -0.14 10.73
C PHE A 774 20.73 -1.41 10.14
N TRP A 775 21.88 -1.29 9.47
CA TRP A 775 22.55 -2.41 8.77
C TRP A 775 23.48 -3.24 9.64
N ARG A 776 24.04 -2.65 10.71
CA ARG A 776 25.03 -3.27 11.61
C ARG A 776 24.58 -3.22 13.06
N ALA A 777 23.28 -3.41 13.30
CA ALA A 777 22.68 -3.41 14.63
C ALA A 777 23.41 -4.35 15.60
N SER A 778 23.75 -5.58 15.18
CA SER A 778 24.43 -6.58 16.02
C SER A 778 25.85 -6.20 16.45
N VAL A 779 26.51 -5.33 15.69
CA VAL A 779 27.83 -4.80 16.07
C VAL A 779 27.68 -3.63 17.04
N CYS A 780 26.56 -2.91 16.97
CA CYS A 780 26.28 -1.73 17.81
C CYS A 780 25.61 -2.10 19.13
N PHE A 781 24.77 -3.14 19.14
CA PHE A 781 23.93 -3.53 20.25
C PHE A 781 23.98 -5.03 20.49
N GLY A 782 23.99 -5.43 21.75
CA GLY A 782 23.80 -6.82 22.18
C GLY A 782 22.36 -7.29 21.96
N VAL A 783 22.15 -8.60 22.02
CA VAL A 783 20.83 -9.22 21.96
C VAL A 783 20.39 -9.58 23.37
N PHE A 784 19.18 -9.19 23.75
CA PHE A 784 18.58 -9.56 25.02
C PHE A 784 17.13 -9.98 24.78
N ARG A 785 16.80 -11.20 25.18
CA ARG A 785 15.49 -11.81 25.02
C ARG A 785 14.69 -11.65 26.31
N VAL A 786 13.36 -11.63 26.20
CA VAL A 786 12.44 -11.54 27.36
C VAL A 786 12.60 -12.73 28.33
N THR A 787 13.20 -13.83 27.87
CA THR A 787 13.49 -15.02 28.68
C THR A 787 14.79 -14.96 29.45
N ASP A 788 15.70 -14.06 29.11
CA ASP A 788 17.05 -14.01 29.68
C ASP A 788 17.01 -13.48 31.11
N SER A 789 17.98 -13.89 31.93
CA SER A 789 18.10 -13.40 33.31
C SER A 789 18.54 -11.94 33.32
N LEU A 790 18.00 -11.15 34.23
CA LEU A 790 18.49 -9.78 34.47
C LEU A 790 19.90 -9.75 35.07
N GLU A 791 20.36 -10.86 35.64
CA GLU A 791 21.71 -10.99 36.19
C GLU A 791 22.77 -11.04 35.07
N ASP A 792 22.40 -11.54 33.89
CA ASP A 792 23.26 -11.58 32.70
C ASP A 792 23.30 -10.23 31.95
N LEU A 793 22.49 -9.26 32.39
CA LEU A 793 22.32 -7.98 31.71
C LEU A 793 23.54 -7.06 31.93
N LYS A 794 24.44 -7.07 30.96
CA LYS A 794 25.55 -6.12 30.89
C LYS A 794 25.14 -4.88 30.12
N TRP A 795 25.07 -3.70 30.74
CA TRP A 795 24.70 -2.46 30.04
C TRP A 795 25.81 -1.94 29.13
N TRP A 796 27.04 -1.92 29.66
CA TRP A 796 28.18 -1.26 29.04
C TRP A 796 29.37 -2.21 28.90
N PRO A 797 30.29 -1.96 27.95
CA PRO A 797 31.45 -2.83 27.73
C PRO A 797 32.35 -2.96 28.96
N TRP A 798 32.44 -1.91 29.78
CA TRP A 798 33.24 -1.86 31.01
C TRP A 798 32.53 -2.39 32.27
N SER A 799 31.27 -2.82 32.17
CA SER A 799 30.59 -3.44 33.31
C SER A 799 31.14 -4.86 33.54
N GLU A 800 31.30 -5.26 34.80
CA GLU A 800 31.71 -6.63 35.17
C GLU A 800 30.61 -7.63 34.74
N GLY A 801 30.99 -8.85 34.35
CA GLY A 801 30.10 -9.92 33.87
C GLY A 801 30.48 -10.51 32.51
N ASP A 802 30.14 -11.80 32.32
CA ASP A 802 30.51 -12.62 31.14
C ASP A 802 29.60 -12.38 29.91
N GLY A 803 28.46 -11.69 30.07
CA GLY A 803 27.51 -11.40 28.99
C GLY A 803 28.01 -10.37 27.98
N SER A 804 27.44 -10.38 26.75
CA SER A 804 27.69 -9.33 25.76
C SER A 804 27.03 -8.01 26.18
N PRO A 805 27.72 -6.85 26.11
CA PRO A 805 27.13 -5.60 26.52
C PRO A 805 25.99 -5.19 25.60
N MET A 806 24.90 -4.69 26.18
CA MET A 806 23.71 -4.24 25.48
C MET A 806 24.03 -3.12 24.50
N ILE A 807 24.90 -2.19 24.89
CA ILE A 807 25.42 -1.14 24.02
C ILE A 807 26.93 -1.37 23.87
N ASN A 808 27.34 -1.84 22.69
CA ASN A 808 28.75 -2.03 22.37
C ASN A 808 29.46 -0.67 22.22
N ASN A 809 30.80 -0.67 22.18
CA ASN A 809 31.60 0.55 21.96
C ASN A 809 31.18 1.32 20.70
N TYR A 810 30.83 0.61 19.62
CA TYR A 810 30.34 1.22 18.38
C TYR A 810 28.94 1.84 18.55
N GLY A 811 28.07 1.20 19.34
CA GLY A 811 26.75 1.74 19.69
C GLY A 811 26.88 3.03 20.49
N LEU A 812 27.75 3.04 21.51
CA LEU A 812 28.03 4.22 22.31
C LEU A 812 28.61 5.37 21.47
N ALA A 813 29.59 5.08 20.62
CA ALA A 813 30.14 6.06 19.69
C ALA A 813 29.06 6.63 18.75
N GLY A 814 28.18 5.78 18.22
CA GLY A 814 27.03 6.22 17.42
C GLY A 814 26.08 7.13 18.20
N LEU A 815 25.74 6.80 19.45
CA LEU A 815 24.89 7.64 20.30
C LEU A 815 25.51 9.00 20.62
N LEU A 816 26.84 9.07 20.81
CA LEU A 816 27.56 10.33 20.96
C LEU A 816 27.50 11.17 19.67
N LEU A 817 27.65 10.54 18.49
CA LEU A 817 27.52 11.24 17.20
C LEU A 817 26.08 11.73 16.95
N VAL A 818 25.06 11.02 17.44
CA VAL A 818 23.66 11.47 17.44
C VAL A 818 23.52 12.75 18.29
N LEU A 819 24.10 12.78 19.50
CA LEU A 819 24.09 13.97 20.35
C LEU A 819 24.78 15.17 19.66
N VAL A 820 25.95 14.95 19.07
CA VAL A 820 26.66 15.98 18.29
C VAL A 820 25.79 16.50 17.14
N SER A 821 25.11 15.60 16.42
CA SER A 821 24.21 15.96 15.33
C SER A 821 23.04 16.84 15.82
N PHE A 822 22.48 16.55 16.99
CA PHE A 822 21.44 17.38 17.61
C PHE A 822 21.94 18.76 18.03
N ILE A 823 23.16 18.85 18.57
CA ILE A 823 23.78 20.13 18.92
C ILE A 823 23.94 21.02 17.66
N LEU A 824 24.43 20.45 16.56
CA LEU A 824 24.54 21.14 15.27
C LEU A 824 23.17 21.59 14.72
N LEU A 825 22.14 20.75 14.87
CA LEU A 825 20.76 21.12 14.54
C LEU A 825 20.27 22.29 15.39
N CYS A 826 20.53 22.28 16.70
CA CYS A 826 20.15 23.36 17.61
C CYS A 826 20.80 24.69 17.24
N PHE A 827 22.11 24.70 16.93
CA PHE A 827 22.80 25.90 16.44
C PHE A 827 22.20 26.43 15.14
N SER A 828 21.95 25.56 14.16
CA SER A 828 21.35 25.98 12.88
C SER A 828 19.91 26.49 13.04
N ARG A 829 19.11 25.90 13.94
CA ARG A 829 17.75 26.36 14.27
C ARG A 829 17.75 27.68 15.03
N ALA A 830 18.64 27.85 16.00
CA ALA A 830 18.78 29.11 16.73
C ALA A 830 19.14 30.27 15.80
N TRP A 831 20.05 30.05 14.85
CA TRP A 831 20.36 31.03 13.82
C TRP A 831 19.16 31.34 12.93
N ARG A 832 18.51 30.30 12.36
CA ARG A 832 17.34 30.47 11.48
C ARG A 832 16.20 31.21 12.17
N SER A 833 15.94 30.89 13.43
CA SER A 833 14.89 31.54 14.22
C SER A 833 15.19 33.02 14.43
N ARG A 834 16.44 33.41 14.66
CA ARG A 834 16.83 34.81 14.81
C ARG A 834 16.78 35.56 13.47
N HIS A 835 17.28 34.95 12.40
CA HIS A 835 17.31 35.56 11.07
C HIS A 835 15.89 35.81 10.52
N ASN A 836 14.99 34.83 10.64
CA ASN A 836 13.62 34.96 10.14
C ASN A 836 12.68 35.69 11.11
N ALA A 837 13.14 36.11 12.30
CA ALA A 837 12.27 36.72 13.30
C ALA A 837 11.58 37.99 12.76
N GLN A 838 12.33 38.89 12.13
CA GLN A 838 11.79 40.15 11.60
C GLN A 838 10.81 39.93 10.45
N ALA A 839 11.21 39.13 9.45
CA ALA A 839 10.34 38.80 8.31
C ALA A 839 9.04 38.13 8.80
N ARG A 840 9.13 37.18 9.74
CA ARG A 840 7.96 36.50 10.29
C ARG A 840 7.04 37.47 11.04
N VAL A 841 7.58 38.42 11.81
CA VAL A 841 6.77 39.44 12.49
C VAL A 841 6.05 40.34 11.49
N GLN A 842 6.72 40.74 10.40
CA GLN A 842 6.11 41.54 9.34
C GLN A 842 4.97 40.78 8.64
N VAL A 843 5.20 39.53 8.25
CA VAL A 843 4.17 38.70 7.60
C VAL A 843 3.00 38.43 8.53
N MET A 844 3.25 38.18 9.82
CA MET A 844 2.18 38.02 10.80
C MET A 844 1.36 39.30 10.98
N LYS A 845 1.98 40.48 10.91
CA LYS A 845 1.27 41.76 10.97
C LYS A 845 0.35 41.96 9.76
N GLU A 846 0.82 41.61 8.57
CA GLU A 846 0.01 41.64 7.34
C GLU A 846 -1.16 40.65 7.41
N LEU A 847 -0.87 39.40 7.79
CA LEU A 847 -1.90 38.36 7.97
C LEU A 847 -2.96 38.76 8.99
N HIS A 848 -2.57 39.41 10.10
CA HIS A 848 -3.53 39.87 11.10
C HIS A 848 -4.48 40.95 10.55
N GLY A 849 -4.00 41.81 9.64
CA GLY A 849 -4.86 42.77 8.93
C GLY A 849 -5.82 42.11 7.93
N GLU A 850 -5.44 40.98 7.34
CA GLU A 850 -6.25 40.23 6.37
C GLU A 850 -7.24 39.26 7.03
N GLU A 851 -6.99 38.82 8.27
CA GLU A 851 -7.70 37.72 8.94
C GLU A 851 -9.22 37.84 8.90
N ALA A 852 -9.77 38.98 9.29
CA ALA A 852 -11.22 39.16 9.36
C ALA A 852 -11.88 39.05 7.97
N SER A 853 -11.31 39.73 6.97
CA SER A 853 -11.86 39.74 5.60
C SER A 853 -11.67 38.41 4.89
N TRP A 854 -10.56 37.71 5.15
CA TRP A 854 -10.32 36.36 4.63
C TRP A 854 -11.32 35.36 5.24
N LYS A 855 -11.49 35.38 6.56
CA LYS A 855 -12.42 34.48 7.26
C LYS A 855 -13.86 34.74 6.84
N GLN A 856 -14.27 36.01 6.69
CA GLN A 856 -15.60 36.35 6.20
C GLN A 856 -15.85 35.76 4.81
N ARG A 857 -14.95 36.01 3.84
CA ARG A 857 -15.08 35.44 2.49
C ARG A 857 -15.13 33.91 2.49
N ARG A 858 -14.32 33.27 3.33
CA ARG A 858 -14.30 31.81 3.45
C ARG A 858 -15.56 31.25 4.08
N THR A 859 -16.15 31.95 5.05
CA THR A 859 -17.46 31.62 5.63
C THR A 859 -18.56 31.79 4.59
N GLU A 860 -18.59 32.90 3.85
CA GLU A 860 -19.54 33.12 2.76
C GLU A 860 -19.42 32.06 1.67
N GLU A 861 -18.20 31.65 1.31
CA GLU A 861 -17.96 30.54 0.38
C GLU A 861 -18.51 29.22 0.92
N ALA A 862 -18.34 28.94 2.21
CA ALA A 862 -18.85 27.74 2.86
C ALA A 862 -20.38 27.71 2.97
N GLU A 863 -21.01 28.86 3.24
CA GLU A 863 -22.46 29.02 3.32
C GLU A 863 -23.14 28.97 1.95
N ASN A 864 -22.51 29.58 0.94
CA ASN A 864 -23.01 29.61 -0.43
C ASN A 864 -22.60 28.39 -1.26
N TRP A 865 -21.83 27.45 -0.69
CA TRP A 865 -21.39 26.27 -1.43
C TRP A 865 -22.58 25.40 -1.81
N ALA A 866 -22.78 25.24 -3.12
CA ALA A 866 -23.70 24.27 -3.68
C ALA A 866 -22.89 23.17 -4.40
N PRO A 867 -23.27 21.89 -4.25
CA PRO A 867 -22.64 20.82 -5.00
C PRO A 867 -22.80 21.09 -6.51
N PRO A 868 -21.78 20.81 -7.34
CA PRO A 868 -21.85 21.06 -8.78
C PRO A 868 -23.06 20.36 -9.40
N ALA A 869 -23.88 21.08 -10.17
CA ALA A 869 -25.08 20.52 -10.82
C ALA A 869 -24.78 19.34 -11.78
N SER A 870 -23.53 19.24 -12.26
CA SER A 870 -23.05 18.12 -13.07
C SER A 870 -22.74 16.85 -12.28
N ALA A 871 -22.54 16.95 -10.95
CA ALA A 871 -22.25 15.83 -10.06
C ALA A 871 -23.50 15.26 -9.38
N SER A 872 -24.65 15.96 -9.48
CA SER A 872 -25.93 15.36 -9.12
C SER A 872 -26.28 14.29 -10.15
N GLY A 873 -25.84 13.06 -9.91
CA GLY A 873 -26.40 11.88 -10.54
C GLY A 873 -27.94 11.99 -10.51
N SER A 874 -28.57 11.48 -11.57
CA SER A 874 -30.02 11.56 -11.81
C SER A 874 -30.83 11.61 -10.51
N PRO A 875 -31.80 12.53 -10.36
CA PRO A 875 -32.63 12.63 -9.15
C PRO A 875 -33.25 11.29 -8.71
N VAL A 876 -33.36 10.31 -9.63
CA VAL A 876 -33.73 8.92 -9.37
C VAL A 876 -32.76 8.20 -8.41
N ILE A 877 -31.44 8.38 -8.57
CA ILE A 877 -30.42 7.77 -7.71
C ILE A 877 -30.38 8.47 -6.33
N ARG A 878 -30.65 9.79 -6.29
CA ARG A 878 -30.84 10.51 -5.01
C ARG A 878 -32.06 10.00 -4.26
N GLY A 879 -33.19 9.76 -4.93
CA GLY A 879 -34.38 9.18 -4.29
C GLY A 879 -34.13 7.80 -3.68
N ALA A 880 -33.29 6.98 -4.33
CA ALA A 880 -32.94 5.66 -3.83
C ALA A 880 -31.90 5.65 -2.68
N LEU A 881 -31.04 6.68 -2.57
CA LEU A 881 -29.98 6.76 -1.55
C LEU A 881 -30.27 7.75 -0.41
N ALA A 882 -31.17 8.71 -0.61
CA ALA A 882 -31.53 9.74 0.36
C ALA A 882 -32.85 9.45 1.10
N GLY A 883 -33.48 8.31 0.84
CA GLY A 883 -34.59 7.83 1.66
C GLY A 883 -34.13 7.72 3.12
N PRO A 884 -34.75 8.43 4.07
CA PRO A 884 -34.53 8.17 5.48
C PRO A 884 -34.89 6.70 5.74
N LEU A 885 -34.06 5.99 6.51
CA LEU A 885 -34.53 4.85 7.31
C LEU A 885 -35.51 5.40 8.36
N GLN A 886 -36.68 5.87 7.92
CA GLN A 886 -37.83 6.05 8.78
C GLN A 886 -38.41 4.66 8.97
N ALA A 887 -38.29 4.15 10.19
CA ALA A 887 -39.11 3.06 10.66
C ALA A 887 -40.56 3.54 10.65
N SER A 888 -41.27 3.29 9.55
CA SER A 888 -42.73 3.21 9.57
C SER A 888 -43.08 1.72 9.63
N ASP A 889 -43.74 1.34 10.73
CA ASP A 889 -44.18 -0.04 11.00
C ASP A 889 -45.13 -0.61 9.92
N GLU A 890 -45.64 0.23 9.01
CA GLU A 890 -46.48 -0.18 7.88
C GLU A 890 -45.71 -0.81 6.72
N GLY A 891 -44.39 -0.60 6.61
CA GLY A 891 -43.57 -1.18 5.54
C GLY A 891 -43.26 -2.68 5.70
N VAL A 892 -43.32 -3.20 6.94
CA VAL A 892 -43.01 -4.60 7.24
C VAL A 892 -44.16 -5.53 6.87
N ALA A 893 -45.41 -5.07 6.97
CA ALA A 893 -46.58 -5.89 6.59
C ALA A 893 -46.65 -6.17 5.07
N ASN A 894 -46.31 -5.20 4.23
CA ASN A 894 -46.33 -5.37 2.77
C ASN A 894 -45.12 -6.15 2.23
N ILE A 895 -43.98 -6.13 2.92
CA ILE A 895 -42.82 -6.94 2.54
C ILE A 895 -43.00 -8.41 2.98
N VAL A 896 -43.70 -8.66 4.10
CA VAL A 896 -44.07 -10.01 4.52
C VAL A 896 -45.18 -10.60 3.65
N SER A 897 -46.10 -9.80 3.10
CA SER A 897 -47.10 -10.30 2.15
C SER A 897 -46.52 -10.59 0.76
N MET A 898 -45.56 -9.79 0.27
CA MET A 898 -44.86 -10.07 -1.00
C MET A 898 -43.88 -11.24 -0.91
N ALA A 899 -43.34 -11.54 0.28
CA ALA A 899 -42.51 -12.72 0.50
C ALA A 899 -43.32 -14.02 0.68
N ALA A 900 -44.64 -13.93 0.84
CA ALA A 900 -45.52 -15.09 1.02
C ALA A 900 -46.09 -15.67 -0.29
N GLU A 901 -45.95 -14.98 -1.42
CA GLU A 901 -46.46 -15.45 -2.73
C GLU A 901 -45.43 -16.22 -3.58
N ASP A 902 -44.17 -16.33 -3.15
CA ASP A 902 -43.08 -16.93 -3.96
C ASP A 902 -42.46 -18.21 -3.37
N VAL A 903 -43.18 -18.91 -2.49
CA VAL A 903 -42.75 -20.22 -1.93
C VAL A 903 -43.81 -21.29 -2.18
N ASP A 904 -44.05 -21.56 -3.47
CA ASP A 904 -44.76 -22.75 -3.96
C ASP A 904 -43.76 -23.67 -4.69
N PHE A 905 -42.66 -24.03 -4.02
CA PHE A 905 -41.88 -25.22 -4.37
C PHE A 905 -40.97 -25.62 -3.21
N VAL A 906 -41.47 -26.54 -2.38
CA VAL A 906 -40.77 -27.65 -1.68
C VAL A 906 -41.67 -28.02 -0.51
N ASP A 907 -42.59 -28.94 -0.77
CA ASP A 907 -43.26 -29.72 0.25
C ASP A 907 -42.88 -31.19 0.06
N GLN A 908 -41.95 -31.69 0.89
CA GLN A 908 -41.91 -33.11 1.23
C GLN A 908 -41.12 -33.35 2.53
N LYS A 909 -41.86 -33.78 3.56
CA LYS A 909 -41.44 -34.50 4.79
C LYS A 909 -40.60 -33.65 5.77
N LEU A 910 -41.03 -33.36 6.99
CA LEU A 910 -41.56 -34.30 7.98
C LEU A 910 -42.29 -33.53 9.10
N SER A 911 -43.48 -34.00 9.44
CA SER A 911 -44.21 -33.60 10.64
C SER A 911 -43.51 -34.08 11.93
N LEU A 912 -43.42 -33.23 12.95
CA LEU A 912 -43.98 -33.61 14.25
C LEU A 912 -44.44 -32.38 15.05
N LYS A 913 -45.64 -32.55 15.57
CA LYS A 913 -46.60 -31.63 16.14
C LYS A 913 -46.37 -31.47 17.66
N ALA A 914 -46.39 -30.22 18.09
CA ALA A 914 -46.99 -29.64 19.30
C ALA A 914 -47.13 -30.44 20.62
N MET A 915 -46.81 -29.77 21.72
CA MET A 915 -47.66 -29.55 22.90
C MET A 915 -47.01 -28.44 23.75
N MET A 916 -47.63 -27.25 23.89
CA MET A 916 -48.55 -26.84 24.98
C MET A 916 -47.88 -26.86 26.36
N ASP A 917 -48.03 -25.92 27.29
CA ASP A 917 -48.71 -24.63 27.34
C ASP A 917 -48.36 -23.98 28.70
N SER A 918 -48.63 -22.67 28.78
CA SER A 918 -49.10 -21.91 29.95
C SER A 918 -48.14 -21.06 30.80
N PRO A 919 -48.63 -19.88 31.27
CA PRO A 919 -47.84 -18.72 31.65
C PRO A 919 -47.86 -18.47 33.17
N LYS A 920 -47.02 -17.54 33.66
CA LYS A 920 -47.28 -16.85 34.94
C LYS A 920 -46.86 -15.39 34.88
N ALA A 921 -47.86 -14.55 35.14
CA ALA A 921 -47.77 -13.15 35.48
C ALA A 921 -47.15 -12.96 36.88
N MET A 922 -46.58 -11.78 37.12
CA MET A 922 -46.75 -11.05 38.38
C MET A 922 -46.42 -9.58 38.15
N ASP A 923 -47.46 -8.76 38.28
CA ASP A 923 -47.40 -7.35 38.62
C ASP A 923 -46.93 -7.19 40.07
N GLU A 924 -46.15 -6.15 40.36
CA GLU A 924 -46.24 -5.43 41.65
C GLU A 924 -45.73 -3.98 41.50
N GLU A 925 -46.72 -3.14 41.24
CA GLU A 925 -46.96 -1.78 41.73
C GLU A 925 -46.08 -1.25 42.88
N THR A 926 -45.50 -0.06 42.70
CA THR A 926 -45.44 0.95 43.79
C THR A 926 -45.39 2.37 43.21
N GLN A 927 -46.40 3.16 43.56
CA GLN A 927 -46.59 4.57 43.23
C GLN A 927 -46.33 5.47 44.46
N VAL A 928 -45.70 6.64 44.22
CA VAL A 928 -46.00 7.99 44.80
C VAL A 928 -45.54 8.26 46.26
N PRO A 929 -45.20 9.52 46.71
CA PRO A 929 -45.53 10.86 46.15
C PRO A 929 -44.42 11.92 46.02
N ASP A 930 -44.83 13.00 45.34
CA ASP A 930 -44.31 14.37 45.32
C ASP A 930 -44.17 15.01 46.73
N ASP A 931 -43.09 15.78 46.95
CA ASP A 931 -43.11 17.20 47.33
C ASP A 931 -41.71 17.65 47.81
N GLU A 932 -41.24 18.79 47.28
CA GLU A 932 -40.75 19.94 48.04
C GLU A 932 -39.83 20.86 47.21
N SER A 933 -40.30 22.11 47.15
CA SER A 933 -39.63 23.34 46.76
C SER A 933 -38.31 23.61 47.48
N SER A 934 -37.32 24.16 46.78
CA SER A 934 -36.52 25.27 47.35
C SER A 934 -35.75 26.07 46.28
N SER A 935 -36.07 27.35 46.27
CA SER A 935 -35.37 28.52 45.74
C SER A 935 -33.83 28.57 45.93
N LEU A 936 -33.14 29.05 44.88
CA LEU A 936 -32.10 30.11 44.82
C LEU A 936 -31.18 30.37 46.04
N PRO A 937 -29.89 30.72 45.83
CA PRO A 937 -29.58 32.15 45.65
C PRO A 937 -28.46 32.50 44.66
N GLN A 938 -28.74 33.55 43.87
CA GLN A 938 -27.76 34.47 43.28
C GLN A 938 -27.13 35.34 44.38
N ARG A 939 -25.84 35.71 44.22
CA ARG A 939 -25.17 36.78 44.98
C ARG A 939 -23.88 37.21 44.27
N PRO A 940 -23.31 38.41 44.53
CA PRO A 940 -23.76 39.66 43.92
C PRO A 940 -22.63 40.47 43.24
N VAL A 941 -23.05 41.44 42.43
CA VAL A 941 -22.24 42.54 41.90
C VAL A 941 -21.96 43.56 43.02
N THR A 942 -20.72 44.02 43.15
CA THR A 942 -20.36 45.23 43.90
C THR A 942 -19.38 46.09 43.09
N THR A 943 -19.82 47.29 42.76
CA THR A 943 -18.98 48.49 42.59
C THR A 943 -18.67 49.10 43.97
N PRO A 944 -17.64 49.94 44.10
CA PRO A 944 -17.91 51.37 44.25
C PRO A 944 -16.88 52.29 43.56
N GLY A 945 -17.27 53.55 43.39
CA GLY A 945 -16.56 54.57 42.63
C GLY A 945 -15.68 55.55 43.42
N ALA A 946 -14.84 56.23 42.63
CA ALA A 946 -14.45 57.65 42.61
C ALA A 946 -14.09 58.43 43.90
N THR A 947 -12.89 59.03 43.93
CA THR A 947 -12.62 60.50 43.95
C THR A 947 -11.10 60.76 43.83
N VAL A 948 -10.58 61.40 42.77
CA VAL A 948 -10.29 62.85 42.53
C VAL A 948 -8.89 63.32 43.01
N ILE A 949 -8.30 64.24 42.20
CA ILE A 949 -7.04 65.02 42.29
C ILE A 949 -5.97 64.46 41.33
N GLY A 950 -5.43 65.15 40.30
CA GLY A 950 -5.63 66.48 39.72
C GLY A 950 -4.42 66.85 38.83
N ARG A 951 -4.68 67.25 37.56
CA ARG A 951 -3.88 68.14 36.64
C ARG A 951 -2.39 67.82 36.28
N PRO A 952 -1.82 68.40 35.19
CA PRO A 952 -2.30 68.53 33.80
C PRO A 952 -1.12 68.28 32.78
N PRO A 953 -1.02 68.85 31.55
CA PRO A 953 -0.54 68.13 30.35
C PRO A 953 0.83 68.65 29.84
N LEU A 954 1.38 68.06 28.75
CA LEU A 954 2.31 68.60 27.73
C LEU A 954 2.83 67.37 26.92
N ALA A 955 2.52 67.20 25.63
CA ALA A 955 3.08 67.85 24.44
C ALA A 955 4.56 67.53 24.16
N ASP A 956 4.81 67.22 22.88
CA ASP A 956 6.06 67.22 22.09
C ASP A 956 7.04 66.02 22.06
N ASP A 957 7.14 65.52 20.83
CA ASP A 957 8.35 65.33 20.00
C ASP A 957 9.50 64.39 20.41
N SER A 958 9.57 63.33 19.60
CA SER A 958 10.77 62.92 18.85
C SER A 958 11.86 62.08 19.57
N PRO A 959 12.71 61.35 18.80
CA PRO A 959 13.23 60.03 19.15
C PRO A 959 14.64 60.06 19.75
N VAL A 960 14.95 59.14 20.66
CA VAL A 960 16.32 58.90 21.11
C VAL A 960 16.57 57.40 21.28
N GLU A 961 17.49 56.89 20.46
CA GLU A 961 18.20 55.63 20.66
C GLU A 961 18.83 55.59 22.06
N HIS A 962 18.78 54.45 22.75
CA HIS A 962 19.95 53.89 23.44
C HIS A 962 19.67 52.48 23.99
N ILE A 963 20.45 51.53 23.47
CA ILE A 963 21.30 50.57 24.21
C ILE A 963 20.69 49.95 25.48
N MET A 964 20.39 48.65 25.41
CA MET A 964 20.30 47.76 26.57
C MET A 964 21.04 46.43 26.30
N PRO A 965 21.56 45.76 27.33
CA PRO A 965 22.86 45.11 27.29
C PRO A 965 22.78 43.61 27.03
N ARG A 966 23.88 43.09 26.46
CA ARG A 966 24.19 41.66 26.40
C ARG A 966 24.36 41.10 27.82
N THR A 967 23.47 40.22 28.24
CA THR A 967 23.72 39.27 29.32
C THR A 967 24.46 38.05 28.75
N SER A 968 25.73 37.95 29.11
CA SER A 968 26.54 36.75 28.98
C SER A 968 26.06 35.69 29.98
N ILE A 969 25.62 34.54 29.48
CA ILE A 969 25.54 33.31 30.28
C ILE A 969 26.58 32.36 29.69
N ARG A 970 27.60 32.06 30.50
CA ARG A 970 28.51 30.95 30.30
C ARG A 970 27.72 29.65 30.46
N LEU A 971 27.74 28.82 29.43
CA LEU A 971 27.68 27.36 29.48
C LEU A 971 28.42 26.83 28.25
#